data_AF-K1PT88-F1
#
_entry.id   AF-K1PT88-F1
#
_cell.length_a   1.000
_cell.length_b   1.000
_cell.length_c   1.000
_cell.angle_alpha   90.00
_cell.angle_beta   90.00
_cell.angle_gamma   90.00
#
_symmetry.space_group_name_H-M   'P 1'
#
loop_
_entity.id
_entity.type
_entity.pdbx_description
1 polymer ?
#
loop_
_entity_poly.entity_id
_entity_poly.type
_entity_poly.pdbx_seq_one_letter_code
_entity_poly.pdbx_strand_id
1 'polypeptide(L)'
;MEHQIIIYGITIMDPRSSAQDVHRCDLCETAIVHSYCDVCHVNLCKPCIGEHISDGYQKHAIVPFLERRSTLIYPKCGTHEHKKCKLQCKNCANSFICSSCTASEQHRGHIFVEVSHAYKTQKEIVKKDTEELENSISPKYEELARDLENQLANLDGGYEKLTTSMSKQGEQWHREIDIVINKMKTDINEIKVKHRDILHKHLGEIKEIQSLINQTLQAIRKIEESTEVSPTIEYSSKIGEIRKFPFKVKVTLPTFIPKPIDREKLWVFFGKVTPLLVSTATEEHVLSLNLYNTSVKELLDEPEIVGTVQTGYEELRNVTSLNEEQIWTSGENNHIKCFNIKVSLFQTIKTKSGKWPNDLAVDGEGNLLYSDRTEGTVNKVKNGQTEELIRLQGWGPCKLCATSSGDLLVTLCSNDESEYKVVRYSGSKEKQSIQFDDEGNPLYSRNKTIKYITGNRNNDICVADYGAGAVVVVNQGGKFRWRYTGHPSVTKNKKYIPWGITADSQSRILTADRNNHCIHILDQNGHFLRYIDNCDLEDPYGLCVDNNDNMFVCEFNKELHIGHRFVDVKKAYKMMKDAIKKDAEELEIHISPVYDEYALDLMNQLTNLDGEYEKVTTAISKQGEEWHKEIDYVVERMENEISNIKVKHREDLQKQLDEIKQLQSLMKQTLLTLREIQESTDVSFTIEYNSKITEFSKSPTRFLYSMPTFIPKLISHVKIYSYFGEITPLRTTREEPAVSAKPENTLGGELLGKPELKKIIQTGYEELRSVACHNEERIWTTCGKTNDIKCFNIKGFLLDTIKSKSGKWPNDLTLDKEGNLLFSEGTRRTVTIIKNGETEELIRVQGWMPNTLCVTSSSDLLVSMYNNEKDQSKVVRYTGSTEKQTIQFDDEGKPLYSGNNGIKYITVNKNGDICVSDCKAGAVVIVDKAGNFRCKYTGYPSRTKISPFKPFGITADSQNRVLIVDRSNHCIHILDGNGDFLRFIDNCNLKDPLGLCVDIYDNLFVCEFYKGYIKRIKYC
;
A
#
# COMPACT_ATOMS: atom_id res chain seq x y z
N MET A 1 14.62 -58.79 57.09
CA MET A 1 14.55 -58.19 55.74
C MET A 1 13.88 -56.83 55.88
N GLU A 2 14.55 -55.73 56.28
CA GLU A 2 15.98 -55.35 56.16
C GLU A 2 16.43 -55.26 54.69
N HIS A 3 17.12 -54.23 54.20
CA HIS A 3 17.65 -52.97 54.78
C HIS A 3 17.07 -51.76 54.00
N GLN A 4 16.75 -50.60 54.59
CA GLN A 4 17.56 -49.59 55.32
C GLN A 4 18.38 -48.68 54.37
N ILE A 5 18.17 -47.37 54.50
CA ILE A 5 18.72 -46.31 53.63
C ILE A 5 20.17 -46.01 54.03
N ILE A 6 21.08 -45.93 53.05
CA ILE A 6 22.47 -45.48 53.26
C ILE A 6 22.58 -44.01 52.87
N ILE A 7 22.81 -43.14 53.86
CA ILE A 7 23.28 -41.77 53.68
C ILE A 7 24.77 -41.75 53.99
N TYR A 8 25.60 -41.38 53.01
CA TYR A 8 27.03 -41.12 53.24
C TYR A 8 27.20 -39.79 53.99
N GLY A 9 27.13 -39.84 55.32
CA GLY A 9 27.47 -38.71 56.17
C GLY A 9 28.96 -38.42 56.12
N ILE A 10 29.35 -37.30 55.50
CA ILE A 10 30.72 -36.78 55.62
C ILE A 10 30.88 -36.24 57.05
N THR A 11 31.58 -37.00 57.89
CA THR A 11 31.94 -36.56 59.24
C THR A 11 32.88 -35.38 59.18
N ILE A 12 32.41 -34.23 59.66
CA ILE A 12 33.28 -33.08 59.98
C ILE A 12 34.15 -33.50 61.17
N MET A 13 35.40 -33.88 60.91
CA MET A 13 36.40 -34.01 61.97
C MET A 13 36.86 -32.63 62.40
N ASP A 14 36.71 -32.32 63.69
CA ASP A 14 37.40 -31.20 64.32
C ASP A 14 38.92 -31.47 64.29
N PRO A 15 39.76 -30.56 63.74
CA PRO A 15 41.21 -30.72 63.75
C PRO A 15 41.86 -30.71 65.15
N ARG A 16 41.11 -30.39 66.22
CA ARG A 16 41.63 -30.13 67.57
C ARG A 16 41.82 -31.37 68.46
N SER A 17 41.87 -32.57 67.89
CA SER A 17 42.15 -33.81 68.64
C SER A 17 43.23 -34.68 68.01
N SER A 18 44.35 -34.08 67.58
CA SER A 18 45.60 -34.84 67.45
C SER A 18 46.16 -35.12 68.86
N ALA A 19 46.24 -36.40 69.23
CA ALA A 19 47.09 -36.82 70.34
C ALA A 19 48.54 -36.56 69.91
N GLN A 20 49.14 -35.45 70.37
CA GLN A 20 50.55 -35.17 70.10
C GLN A 20 51.39 -36.23 70.81
N ASP A 21 51.98 -37.13 70.04
CA ASP A 21 52.90 -38.11 70.58
C ASP A 21 54.11 -37.37 71.16
N VAL A 22 54.37 -37.60 72.45
CA VAL A 22 55.24 -36.73 73.24
C VAL A 22 56.69 -37.08 72.91
N HIS A 23 57.30 -36.27 72.03
CA HIS A 23 58.66 -36.43 71.52
C HIS A 23 59.61 -37.08 72.54
N ARG A 24 60.18 -38.23 72.15
CA ARG A 24 61.09 -39.03 72.97
C ARG A 24 62.54 -38.62 72.71
N CYS A 25 63.44 -39.14 73.53
CA CYS A 25 64.87 -39.06 73.30
C CYS A 25 65.34 -40.17 72.35
N ASP A 26 66.05 -39.82 71.29
CA ASP A 26 66.46 -40.75 70.22
C ASP A 26 67.54 -41.76 70.65
N LEU A 27 68.14 -41.58 71.84
CA LEU A 27 69.16 -42.48 72.40
C LEU A 27 68.60 -43.54 73.35
N CYS A 28 67.39 -43.35 73.88
CA CYS A 28 66.79 -44.28 74.86
C CYS A 28 65.30 -44.58 74.62
N GLU A 29 64.69 -43.94 73.62
CA GLU A 29 63.33 -44.10 73.07
C GLU A 29 62.15 -43.95 74.07
N THR A 30 62.44 -43.88 75.37
CA THR A 30 61.48 -44.03 76.47
C THR A 30 61.27 -42.73 77.26
N ALA A 31 62.34 -41.96 77.47
CA ALA A 31 62.27 -40.69 78.19
C ALA A 31 61.76 -39.55 77.29
N ILE A 32 60.99 -38.63 77.89
CA ILE A 32 60.55 -37.39 77.24
C ILE A 32 61.76 -36.52 76.90
N VAL A 33 61.77 -35.93 75.70
CA VAL A 33 62.80 -34.98 75.26
C VAL A 33 62.84 -33.73 76.14
N HIS A 34 64.03 -33.19 76.36
CA HIS A 34 64.22 -31.92 77.09
C HIS A 34 65.19 -30.98 76.36
N SER A 35 66.13 -31.55 75.62
CA SER A 35 67.15 -30.85 74.85
C SER A 35 67.28 -31.46 73.46
N TYR A 36 68.01 -30.79 72.57
CA TYR A 36 68.28 -31.23 71.21
C TYR A 36 69.75 -30.91 70.87
N CYS A 37 70.40 -31.75 70.07
CA CYS A 37 71.72 -31.45 69.53
C CYS A 37 71.61 -30.89 68.11
N ASP A 38 71.89 -29.60 67.94
CA ASP A 38 71.84 -28.94 66.61
C ASP A 38 72.92 -29.42 65.62
N VAL A 39 73.88 -30.22 66.07
CA VAL A 39 75.00 -30.72 65.24
C VAL A 39 74.83 -32.18 64.83
N CYS A 40 74.17 -32.99 65.67
CA CYS A 40 73.86 -34.38 65.38
C CYS A 40 72.37 -34.61 65.03
N HIS A 41 71.56 -33.55 65.10
CA HIS A 41 70.12 -33.52 64.83
C HIS A 41 69.23 -34.43 65.69
N VAL A 42 69.70 -34.85 66.87
CA VAL A 42 69.01 -35.80 67.78
C VAL A 42 68.34 -35.13 68.99
N ASN A 43 67.22 -35.72 69.41
CA ASN A 43 66.43 -35.41 70.59
C ASN A 43 67.05 -36.05 71.85
N LEU A 44 67.25 -35.26 72.91
CA LEU A 44 67.94 -35.67 74.13
C LEU A 44 67.05 -35.47 75.37
N CYS A 45 66.93 -36.50 76.21
CA CYS A 45 66.49 -36.36 77.60
C CYS A 45 67.69 -35.96 78.47
N LYS A 46 67.45 -35.37 79.67
CA LYS A 46 68.55 -34.87 80.52
C LYS A 46 69.68 -35.89 80.80
N PRO A 47 69.41 -37.18 81.09
CA PRO A 47 70.46 -38.19 81.26
C PRO A 47 71.36 -38.37 80.03
N CYS A 48 70.76 -38.63 78.85
CA CYS A 48 71.51 -38.96 77.63
C CYS A 48 72.30 -37.79 77.04
N ILE A 49 72.15 -36.55 77.54
CA ILE A 49 73.03 -35.43 77.16
C ILE A 49 74.49 -35.75 77.49
N GLY A 50 74.76 -36.39 78.63
CA GLY A 50 76.13 -36.69 79.07
C GLY A 50 76.84 -37.70 78.17
N GLU A 51 76.14 -38.77 77.80
CA GLU A 51 76.62 -39.80 76.86
C GLU A 51 76.71 -39.24 75.43
N HIS A 52 75.78 -38.36 75.02
CA HIS A 52 75.83 -37.78 73.68
C HIS A 52 77.02 -36.83 73.44
N ILE A 53 77.71 -36.37 74.49
CA ILE A 53 78.85 -35.44 74.40
C ILE A 53 80.18 -36.01 74.92
N SER A 54 80.25 -37.31 75.25
CA SER A 54 81.50 -37.96 75.67
C SER A 54 82.57 -38.00 74.59
N ASP A 55 82.14 -37.91 73.33
CA ASP A 55 82.94 -38.16 72.13
C ASP A 55 83.71 -36.89 71.74
N GLY A 56 84.67 -36.51 72.60
CA GLY A 56 85.31 -35.19 72.71
C GLY A 56 86.12 -34.66 71.51
N TYR A 57 85.90 -35.19 70.30
CA TYR A 57 86.45 -34.70 69.04
C TYR A 57 85.47 -33.85 68.22
N GLN A 58 84.16 -33.91 68.49
CA GLN A 58 83.17 -33.04 67.85
C GLN A 58 82.62 -31.98 68.81
N LYS A 59 82.18 -30.84 68.27
CA LYS A 59 81.55 -29.76 69.05
C LYS A 59 80.03 -29.88 68.95
N HIS A 60 79.43 -30.58 69.90
CA HIS A 60 77.98 -30.69 70.04
C HIS A 60 77.40 -29.36 70.53
N ALA A 61 76.27 -28.93 69.96
CA ALA A 61 75.54 -27.73 70.38
C ALA A 61 74.21 -28.15 70.98
N ILE A 62 74.17 -28.24 72.32
CA ILE A 62 73.00 -28.71 73.06
C ILE A 62 72.12 -27.52 73.43
N VAL A 63 70.90 -27.51 72.92
CA VAL A 63 69.89 -26.45 73.13
C VAL A 63 68.65 -27.04 73.82
N PRO A 64 67.82 -26.25 74.52
CA PRO A 64 66.48 -26.68 74.94
C PRO A 64 65.68 -27.23 73.76
N PHE A 65 64.80 -28.22 73.96
CA PHE A 65 64.01 -28.78 72.85
C PHE A 65 63.02 -27.76 72.22
N LEU A 66 62.64 -26.74 72.96
CA LEU A 66 61.87 -25.58 72.45
C LEU A 66 62.72 -24.66 71.55
N GLU A 67 64.05 -24.73 71.68
CA GLU A 67 65.05 -23.99 70.89
C GLU A 67 65.79 -24.91 69.90
N ARG A 68 65.26 -26.11 69.63
CA ARG A 68 65.81 -27.04 68.62
C ARG A 68 65.90 -26.35 67.26
N ARG A 69 66.97 -26.61 66.51
CA ARG A 69 67.29 -25.92 65.26
C ARG A 69 67.44 -24.39 65.45
N SER A 70 68.11 -23.93 66.51
CA SER A 70 68.41 -22.50 66.71
C SER A 70 69.83 -22.10 66.24
N THR A 71 70.75 -23.06 66.16
CA THR A 71 72.11 -22.85 65.63
C THR A 71 72.09 -22.66 64.12
N LEU A 72 72.34 -21.43 63.67
CA LEU A 72 72.43 -21.09 62.25
C LEU A 72 73.59 -21.81 61.53
N ILE A 73 73.27 -22.44 60.40
CA ILE A 73 74.25 -23.08 59.51
C ILE A 73 74.77 -22.02 58.53
N TYR A 74 75.89 -21.40 58.91
CA TYR A 74 76.60 -20.44 58.07
C TYR A 74 77.45 -21.14 56.99
N PRO A 75 77.50 -20.62 55.75
CA PRO A 75 78.33 -21.18 54.69
C PRO A 75 79.83 -21.17 55.05
N LYS A 76 80.59 -22.11 54.48
CA LYS A 76 82.05 -22.21 54.62
C LYS A 76 82.75 -21.18 53.71
N CYS A 77 83.87 -20.63 54.16
CA CYS A 77 84.61 -19.64 53.38
C CYS A 77 85.52 -20.31 52.33
N GLY A 78 85.23 -20.10 51.04
CA GLY A 78 85.99 -20.68 49.93
C GLY A 78 87.46 -20.25 49.84
N THR A 79 87.86 -19.18 50.52
CA THR A 79 89.26 -18.70 50.59
C THR A 79 89.94 -18.97 51.94
N HIS A 80 89.19 -19.44 52.95
CA HIS A 80 89.72 -19.64 54.30
C HIS A 80 89.14 -20.90 54.93
N GLU A 81 89.92 -21.98 54.87
CA GLU A 81 89.51 -23.29 55.35
C GLU A 81 89.08 -23.27 56.83
N HIS A 82 88.07 -24.09 57.14
CA HIS A 82 87.36 -24.17 58.43
C HIS A 82 86.69 -22.87 58.95
N LYS A 83 86.80 -21.71 58.29
CA LYS A 83 86.11 -20.47 58.73
C LYS A 83 84.68 -20.38 58.19
N LYS A 84 83.73 -20.05 59.08
CA LYS A 84 82.32 -19.76 58.74
C LYS A 84 82.16 -18.31 58.27
N CYS A 85 81.39 -18.10 57.20
CA CYS A 85 81.07 -16.78 56.67
C CYS A 85 79.92 -16.13 57.45
N LYS A 86 80.24 -15.17 58.32
CA LYS A 86 79.26 -14.43 59.15
C LYS A 86 78.89 -13.05 58.59
N LEU A 87 79.55 -12.59 57.53
CA LEU A 87 79.38 -11.25 56.96
C LEU A 87 79.02 -11.35 55.46
N GLN A 88 78.19 -10.43 54.99
CA GLN A 88 77.74 -10.37 53.60
C GLN A 88 78.27 -9.08 52.95
N CYS A 89 79.04 -9.21 51.86
CA CYS A 89 79.65 -8.07 51.18
C CYS A 89 78.69 -7.45 50.17
N LYS A 90 78.13 -6.27 50.49
CA LYS A 90 77.13 -5.59 49.64
C LYS A 90 77.73 -5.13 48.31
N ASN A 91 79.00 -4.74 48.29
CA ASN A 91 79.71 -4.33 47.08
C ASN A 91 80.14 -5.49 46.17
N CYS A 92 80.07 -6.74 46.64
CA CYS A 92 80.51 -7.92 45.88
C CYS A 92 79.35 -8.89 45.68
N ALA A 93 78.28 -8.43 45.01
CA ALA A 93 77.11 -9.23 44.64
C ALA A 93 76.51 -10.07 45.80
N ASN A 94 76.42 -9.48 47.00
CA ASN A 94 75.92 -10.15 48.22
C ASN A 94 76.69 -11.42 48.66
N SER A 95 77.95 -11.59 48.24
CA SER A 95 78.79 -12.74 48.61
C SER A 95 79.01 -12.90 50.12
N PHE A 96 78.99 -14.16 50.58
CA PHE A 96 79.22 -14.55 51.96
C PHE A 96 80.73 -14.65 52.27
N ILE A 97 81.19 -13.90 53.28
CA ILE A 97 82.61 -13.82 53.64
C ILE A 97 82.85 -14.01 55.14
N CYS A 98 84.07 -14.45 55.50
CA CYS A 98 84.51 -14.56 56.89
C CYS A 98 85.25 -13.29 57.36
N SER A 99 85.49 -13.18 58.66
CA SER A 99 86.20 -12.04 59.30
C SER A 99 87.68 -11.90 58.92
N SER A 100 88.24 -12.81 58.12
CA SER A 100 89.57 -12.64 57.52
C SER A 100 89.50 -12.07 56.10
N CYS A 101 88.40 -12.28 55.37
CA CYS A 101 88.18 -11.65 54.05
C CYS A 101 87.98 -10.14 54.16
N THR A 102 87.42 -9.64 55.26
CA THR A 102 87.25 -8.19 55.50
C THR A 102 88.57 -7.43 55.60
N ALA A 103 89.69 -8.15 55.81
CA ALA A 103 91.04 -7.61 55.83
C ALA A 103 91.84 -7.93 54.55
N SER A 104 91.28 -8.66 53.58
CA SER A 104 91.93 -8.89 52.29
C SER A 104 91.75 -7.68 51.37
N GLU A 105 92.67 -7.48 50.43
CA GLU A 105 92.62 -6.38 49.48
C GLU A 105 91.33 -6.39 48.64
N GLN A 106 90.80 -7.59 48.35
CA GLN A 106 89.58 -7.82 47.58
C GLN A 106 88.31 -7.20 48.20
N HIS A 107 88.27 -6.97 49.52
CA HIS A 107 87.12 -6.37 50.20
C HIS A 107 87.47 -5.09 50.98
N ARG A 108 88.66 -4.51 50.75
CA ARG A 108 89.15 -3.35 51.49
C ARG A 108 88.27 -2.11 51.23
N GLY A 109 87.51 -1.70 52.24
CA GLY A 109 86.59 -0.55 52.17
C GLY A 109 85.16 -0.88 51.73
N HIS A 110 84.80 -2.16 51.60
CA HIS A 110 83.43 -2.56 51.27
C HIS A 110 82.49 -2.54 52.49
N ILE A 111 81.19 -2.41 52.22
CA ILE A 111 80.13 -2.43 53.22
C ILE A 111 79.74 -3.87 53.52
N PHE A 112 79.78 -4.24 54.79
CA PHE A 112 79.41 -5.56 55.28
C PHE A 112 78.13 -5.50 56.13
N VAL A 113 77.22 -6.44 55.90
CA VAL A 113 76.04 -6.65 56.76
C VAL A 113 76.20 -8.00 57.47
N GLU A 114 75.78 -8.09 58.73
CA GLU A 114 75.82 -9.38 59.44
C GLU A 114 74.83 -10.36 58.83
N VAL A 115 75.30 -11.57 58.53
CA VAL A 115 74.53 -12.63 57.88
C VAL A 115 73.37 -13.11 58.76
N SER A 116 73.50 -13.02 60.09
CA SER A 116 72.40 -13.29 61.03
C SER A 116 71.26 -12.27 60.93
N HIS A 117 71.57 -11.01 60.64
CA HIS A 117 70.58 -9.95 60.44
C HIS A 117 69.90 -10.11 59.08
N ALA A 118 70.67 -10.34 58.01
CA ALA A 118 70.14 -10.61 56.68
C ALA A 118 69.19 -11.84 56.68
N TYR A 119 69.57 -12.92 57.37
CA TYR A 119 68.73 -14.10 57.57
C TYR A 119 67.40 -13.75 58.28
N LYS A 120 67.44 -12.97 59.36
CA LYS A 120 66.23 -12.54 60.08
C LYS A 120 65.31 -11.69 59.22
N THR A 121 65.85 -10.69 58.50
CA THR A 121 65.07 -9.89 57.55
C THR A 121 64.42 -10.77 56.47
N GLN A 122 65.16 -11.74 55.94
CA GLN A 122 64.62 -12.65 54.91
C GLN A 122 63.58 -13.63 55.46
N LYS A 123 63.71 -14.10 56.72
CA LYS A 123 62.67 -14.89 57.38
C LYS A 123 61.36 -14.12 57.55
N GLU A 124 61.40 -12.84 57.95
CA GLU A 124 60.19 -12.02 58.02
C GLU A 124 59.58 -11.74 56.64
N ILE A 125 60.39 -11.62 55.57
CA ILE A 125 59.89 -11.56 54.18
C ILE A 125 59.22 -12.87 53.80
N VAL A 126 59.88 -14.02 53.95
CA VAL A 126 59.32 -15.36 53.66
C VAL A 126 58.02 -15.61 54.44
N LYS A 127 57.98 -15.20 55.71
CA LYS A 127 56.79 -15.29 56.57
C LYS A 127 55.66 -14.39 56.05
N LYS A 128 55.91 -13.10 55.82
CA LYS A 128 54.92 -12.18 55.24
C LYS A 128 54.40 -12.70 53.90
N ASP A 129 55.29 -13.21 53.05
CA ASP A 129 54.92 -13.72 51.73
C ASP A 129 54.06 -14.99 51.84
N THR A 130 54.32 -15.84 52.86
CA THR A 130 53.45 -16.99 53.17
C THR A 130 52.09 -16.53 53.70
N GLU A 131 52.05 -15.57 54.64
CA GLU A 131 50.81 -15.02 55.19
C GLU A 131 49.96 -14.35 54.09
N GLU A 132 50.57 -13.64 53.14
CA GLU A 132 49.88 -13.01 52.01
C GLU A 132 49.38 -14.03 50.98
N LEU A 133 50.17 -15.07 50.66
CA LEU A 133 49.74 -16.15 49.77
C LEU A 133 48.60 -16.97 50.37
N GLU A 134 48.68 -17.37 51.64
CA GLU A 134 47.66 -18.20 52.31
C GLU A 134 46.37 -17.42 52.60
N ASN A 135 46.44 -16.19 53.09
CA ASN A 135 45.26 -15.46 53.59
C ASN A 135 44.66 -14.45 52.61
N SER A 136 45.44 -13.97 51.62
CA SER A 136 44.98 -12.94 50.67
C SER A 136 44.89 -13.44 49.24
N ILE A 137 45.79 -14.30 48.78
CA ILE A 137 45.85 -14.71 47.36
C ILE A 137 45.09 -16.03 47.13
N SER A 138 45.36 -17.10 47.89
CA SER A 138 44.69 -18.41 47.70
C SER A 138 43.16 -18.32 47.74
N PRO A 139 42.53 -17.63 48.72
CA PRO A 139 41.07 -17.55 48.80
C PRO A 139 40.43 -16.91 47.56
N LYS A 140 41.11 -15.95 46.91
CA LYS A 140 40.63 -15.29 45.68
C LYS A 140 40.70 -16.22 44.47
N TYR A 141 41.78 -17.01 44.35
CA TYR A 141 41.89 -18.03 43.30
C TYR A 141 40.89 -19.18 43.50
N GLU A 142 40.58 -19.54 44.75
CA GLU A 142 39.54 -20.52 45.09
C GLU A 142 38.13 -19.99 44.84
N GLU A 143 37.86 -18.71 45.12
CA GLU A 143 36.60 -18.04 44.78
C GLU A 143 36.40 -17.94 43.26
N LEU A 144 37.43 -17.55 42.51
CA LEU A 144 37.36 -17.43 41.04
C LEU A 144 37.17 -18.78 40.35
N ALA A 145 37.83 -19.85 40.83
CA ALA A 145 37.58 -21.21 40.34
C ALA A 145 36.12 -21.65 40.58
N ARG A 146 35.59 -21.36 41.77
CA ARG A 146 34.21 -21.68 42.17
C ARG A 146 33.18 -20.90 41.36
N ASP A 147 33.46 -19.63 41.02
CA ASP A 147 32.64 -18.82 40.13
C ASP A 147 32.55 -19.44 38.72
N LEU A 148 33.70 -19.80 38.12
CA LEU A 148 33.75 -20.45 36.81
C LEU A 148 33.10 -21.85 36.79
N GLU A 149 33.29 -22.66 37.83
CA GLU A 149 32.62 -23.96 37.96
C GLU A 149 31.10 -23.82 38.08
N ASN A 150 30.61 -22.81 38.83
CA ASN A 150 29.19 -22.48 38.88
C ASN A 150 28.66 -21.97 37.53
N GLN A 151 29.42 -21.15 36.79
CA GLN A 151 29.03 -20.69 35.45
C GLN A 151 28.94 -21.84 34.45
N LEU A 152 29.92 -22.75 34.44
CA LEU A 152 29.90 -23.97 33.62
C LEU A 152 28.74 -24.91 33.97
N ALA A 153 28.41 -25.07 35.25
CA ALA A 153 27.29 -25.91 35.70
C ALA A 153 25.91 -25.32 35.34
N ASN A 154 25.77 -23.99 35.35
CA ASN A 154 24.52 -23.31 34.98
C ASN A 154 24.41 -23.02 33.46
N LEU A 155 25.46 -23.31 32.68
CA LEU A 155 25.55 -22.99 31.25
C LEU A 155 24.43 -23.67 30.45
N ASP A 156 24.25 -24.98 30.64
CA ASP A 156 23.27 -25.79 29.90
C ASP A 156 21.84 -25.30 30.11
N GLY A 157 21.41 -25.16 31.36
CA GLY A 157 20.09 -24.65 31.74
C GLY A 157 19.87 -23.15 31.45
N GLY A 158 20.89 -22.44 30.98
CA GLY A 158 20.75 -21.12 30.35
C GLY A 158 20.37 -21.23 28.87
N TYR A 159 21.13 -22.02 28.11
CA TYR A 159 20.87 -22.24 26.69
C TYR A 159 19.59 -23.03 26.41
N GLU A 160 19.23 -24.02 27.23
CA GLU A 160 17.97 -24.78 27.11
C GLU A 160 16.75 -23.86 27.18
N LYS A 161 16.79 -22.77 27.97
CA LYS A 161 15.73 -21.77 28.05
C LYS A 161 15.62 -20.94 26.77
N LEU A 162 16.73 -20.70 26.08
CA LEU A 162 16.75 -20.00 24.78
C LEU A 162 16.15 -20.89 23.70
N THR A 163 16.62 -22.14 23.57
CA THR A 163 16.06 -23.16 22.68
C THR A 163 14.55 -23.30 22.92
N THR A 164 14.12 -23.56 24.16
CA THR A 164 12.70 -23.65 24.54
C THR A 164 11.89 -22.41 24.17
N SER A 165 12.51 -21.22 24.14
CA SER A 165 11.83 -19.97 23.74
C SER A 165 11.74 -19.82 22.21
N MET A 166 12.70 -20.38 21.46
CA MET A 166 12.67 -20.45 20.00
C MET A 166 11.64 -21.45 19.51
N SER A 167 11.63 -22.68 20.05
CA SER A 167 10.66 -23.71 19.66
C SER A 167 9.21 -23.26 19.99
N LYS A 168 8.99 -22.58 21.12
CA LYS A 168 7.69 -21.95 21.46
C LYS A 168 7.28 -20.82 20.51
N GLN A 169 8.23 -20.02 20.04
CA GLN A 169 7.97 -19.02 18.99
C GLN A 169 7.58 -19.74 17.68
N GLY A 170 8.20 -20.89 17.37
CA GLY A 170 7.85 -21.76 16.24
C GLY A 170 6.40 -22.25 16.31
N GLU A 171 6.02 -22.87 17.43
CA GLU A 171 4.63 -23.26 17.71
C GLU A 171 3.64 -22.09 17.53
N GLN A 172 4.01 -20.88 17.95
CA GLN A 172 3.14 -19.71 17.80
C GLN A 172 3.02 -19.25 16.34
N TRP A 173 4.11 -19.32 15.56
CA TRP A 173 4.07 -19.04 14.12
C TRP A 173 3.23 -20.07 13.34
N HIS A 174 3.32 -21.37 13.67
CA HIS A 174 2.44 -22.39 13.10
C HIS A 174 0.96 -22.09 13.38
N ARG A 175 0.61 -21.78 14.64
CA ARG A 175 -0.78 -21.43 15.02
C ARG A 175 -1.33 -20.20 14.28
N GLU A 176 -0.52 -19.15 14.10
CA GLU A 176 -0.93 -17.95 13.36
C GLU A 176 -1.06 -18.22 11.85
N ILE A 177 -0.26 -19.13 11.29
CA ILE A 177 -0.43 -19.65 9.92
C ILE A 177 -1.72 -20.45 9.79
N ASP A 178 -2.03 -21.35 10.73
CA ASP A 178 -3.29 -22.10 10.77
C ASP A 178 -4.51 -21.18 10.89
N ILE A 179 -4.42 -20.09 11.66
CA ILE A 179 -5.48 -19.07 11.76
C ILE A 179 -5.70 -18.39 10.39
N VAL A 180 -4.63 -18.04 9.67
CA VAL A 180 -4.72 -17.46 8.32
C VAL A 180 -5.29 -18.45 7.30
N ILE A 181 -4.84 -19.71 7.33
CA ILE A 181 -5.36 -20.80 6.48
C ILE A 181 -6.86 -20.99 6.71
N ASN A 182 -7.28 -21.13 7.97
CA ASN A 182 -8.67 -21.36 8.32
C ASN A 182 -9.54 -20.16 7.96
N LYS A 183 -9.05 -18.92 8.17
CA LYS A 183 -9.75 -17.72 7.69
C LYS A 183 -9.92 -17.73 6.17
N MET A 184 -8.86 -17.97 5.40
CA MET A 184 -8.95 -18.03 3.93
C MET A 184 -9.93 -19.12 3.45
N LYS A 185 -10.02 -20.26 4.16
CA LYS A 185 -11.02 -21.30 3.91
C LYS A 185 -12.45 -20.84 4.23
N THR A 186 -12.66 -20.11 5.32
CA THR A 186 -13.96 -19.50 5.65
C THR A 186 -14.37 -18.46 4.60
N ASP A 187 -13.47 -17.54 4.25
CA ASP A 187 -13.70 -16.49 3.24
C ASP A 187 -14.09 -17.13 1.88
N ILE A 188 -13.40 -18.20 1.47
CA ILE A 188 -13.76 -18.98 0.27
C ILE A 188 -15.12 -19.67 0.39
N ASN A 189 -15.45 -20.27 1.55
CA ASN A 189 -16.74 -20.90 1.74
C ASN A 189 -17.91 -19.89 1.71
N GLU A 190 -17.70 -18.66 2.17
CA GLU A 190 -18.68 -17.58 1.98
C GLU A 190 -18.89 -17.22 0.50
N ILE A 191 -17.82 -17.13 -0.29
CA ILE A 191 -17.92 -16.86 -1.73
C ILE A 191 -18.63 -18.03 -2.44
N LYS A 192 -18.39 -19.28 -1.99
CA LYS A 192 -19.07 -20.49 -2.47
C LYS A 192 -20.59 -20.45 -2.26
N VAL A 193 -21.06 -20.03 -1.08
CA VAL A 193 -22.49 -19.84 -0.80
C VAL A 193 -23.07 -18.76 -1.72
N LYS A 194 -22.41 -17.60 -1.81
CA LYS A 194 -22.83 -16.49 -2.68
C LYS A 194 -22.90 -16.91 -4.16
N HIS A 195 -21.99 -17.77 -4.64
CA HIS A 195 -22.06 -18.37 -5.98
C HIS A 195 -23.31 -19.23 -6.19
N ARG A 196 -23.61 -20.13 -5.22
CA ARG A 196 -24.76 -21.05 -5.30
C ARG A 196 -26.09 -20.28 -5.28
N ASP A 197 -26.21 -19.26 -4.44
CA ASP A 197 -27.43 -18.43 -4.32
C ASP A 197 -27.75 -17.69 -5.63
N ILE A 198 -26.72 -17.12 -6.28
CA ILE A 198 -26.86 -16.42 -7.57
C ILE A 198 -27.31 -17.38 -8.68
N LEU A 199 -26.70 -18.55 -8.78
CA LEU A 199 -27.08 -19.58 -9.76
C LEU A 199 -28.51 -20.09 -9.53
N HIS A 200 -28.93 -20.33 -8.28
CA HIS A 200 -30.30 -20.72 -7.96
C HIS A 200 -31.32 -19.64 -8.30
N LYS A 201 -31.01 -18.35 -8.06
CA LYS A 201 -31.90 -17.24 -8.39
C LYS A 201 -32.19 -17.16 -9.89
N HIS A 202 -31.16 -17.18 -10.73
CA HIS A 202 -31.32 -17.12 -12.18
C HIS A 202 -31.99 -18.37 -12.77
N LEU A 203 -31.76 -19.56 -12.19
CA LEU A 203 -32.50 -20.78 -12.54
C LEU A 203 -33.99 -20.71 -12.15
N GLY A 204 -34.37 -19.89 -11.16
CA GLY A 204 -35.75 -19.56 -10.85
C GLY A 204 -36.38 -18.65 -11.91
N GLU A 205 -35.71 -17.52 -12.21
CA GLU A 205 -36.15 -16.54 -13.21
C GLU A 205 -36.39 -17.18 -14.60
N ILE A 206 -35.51 -18.09 -15.04
CA ILE A 206 -35.69 -18.84 -16.30
C ILE A 206 -36.93 -19.75 -16.26
N LYS A 207 -37.21 -20.42 -15.14
CA LYS A 207 -38.38 -21.31 -15.01
C LYS A 207 -39.71 -20.57 -15.00
N GLU A 208 -39.73 -19.35 -14.48
CA GLU A 208 -40.89 -18.46 -14.58
C GLU A 208 -41.16 -18.06 -16.04
N ILE A 209 -40.11 -17.73 -16.81
CA ILE A 209 -40.24 -17.42 -18.25
C ILE A 209 -40.64 -18.65 -19.07
N GLN A 210 -40.08 -19.84 -18.79
CA GLN A 210 -40.52 -21.10 -19.40
C GLN A 210 -42.02 -21.36 -19.15
N SER A 211 -42.52 -21.05 -17.95
CA SER A 211 -43.97 -21.13 -17.65
C SER A 211 -44.78 -20.13 -18.48
N LEU A 212 -44.32 -18.89 -18.60
CA LEU A 212 -44.98 -17.85 -19.39
C LEU A 212 -45.03 -18.19 -20.89
N ILE A 213 -43.97 -18.78 -21.46
CA ILE A 213 -43.92 -19.29 -22.85
C ILE A 213 -45.02 -20.34 -23.06
N ASN A 214 -45.08 -21.35 -22.19
CA ASN A 214 -46.09 -22.41 -22.27
C ASN A 214 -47.53 -21.87 -22.15
N GLN A 215 -47.78 -20.91 -21.25
CA GLN A 215 -49.08 -20.26 -21.11
C GLN A 215 -49.44 -19.44 -22.36
N THR A 216 -48.47 -18.73 -22.96
CA THR A 216 -48.67 -17.90 -24.16
C THR A 216 -48.99 -18.76 -25.39
N LEU A 217 -48.28 -19.88 -25.57
CA LEU A 217 -48.56 -20.85 -26.63
C LEU A 217 -49.96 -21.47 -26.52
N GLN A 218 -50.39 -21.82 -25.31
CA GLN A 218 -51.75 -22.30 -25.08
C GLN A 218 -52.83 -21.25 -25.35
N ALA A 219 -52.51 -19.95 -25.23
CA ALA A 219 -53.41 -18.87 -25.60
C ALA A 219 -53.46 -18.66 -27.12
N ILE A 220 -52.30 -18.68 -27.80
CA ILE A 220 -52.19 -18.54 -29.26
C ILE A 220 -52.94 -19.65 -29.99
N ARG A 221 -52.72 -20.93 -29.62
CA ARG A 221 -53.39 -22.08 -30.25
C ARG A 221 -54.93 -21.99 -30.15
N LYS A 222 -55.47 -21.47 -29.03
CA LYS A 222 -56.93 -21.23 -28.88
C LYS A 222 -57.47 -20.14 -29.80
N ILE A 223 -56.67 -19.14 -30.16
CA ILE A 223 -57.04 -18.10 -31.14
C ILE A 223 -56.90 -18.64 -32.57
N GLU A 224 -55.91 -19.50 -32.84
CA GLU A 224 -55.79 -20.21 -34.12
C GLU A 224 -56.96 -21.15 -34.41
N GLU A 225 -57.43 -21.90 -33.41
CA GLU A 225 -58.58 -22.81 -33.52
C GLU A 225 -59.93 -22.06 -33.61
N SER A 226 -59.98 -20.79 -33.18
CA SER A 226 -61.20 -19.97 -33.22
C SER A 226 -61.54 -19.43 -34.61
N THR A 227 -62.84 -19.27 -34.84
CA THR A 227 -63.44 -18.58 -36.00
C THR A 227 -63.93 -17.18 -35.67
N GLU A 228 -63.79 -16.72 -34.42
CA GLU A 228 -64.21 -15.38 -33.99
C GLU A 228 -63.24 -14.28 -34.43
N VAL A 229 -63.80 -13.21 -34.98
CA VAL A 229 -63.02 -12.12 -35.59
C VAL A 229 -62.38 -11.21 -34.54
N SER A 230 -63.09 -10.89 -33.45
CA SER A 230 -62.61 -9.93 -32.44
C SER A 230 -61.32 -10.39 -31.73
N PRO A 231 -61.22 -11.62 -31.16
CA PRO A 231 -59.99 -12.08 -30.51
C PRO A 231 -58.79 -12.16 -31.46
N THR A 232 -59.06 -12.34 -32.76
CA THR A 232 -58.02 -12.36 -33.80
C THR A 232 -57.51 -10.95 -34.12
N ILE A 233 -58.39 -9.93 -34.16
CA ILE A 233 -58.01 -8.53 -34.45
C ILE A 233 -57.42 -7.83 -33.21
N GLU A 234 -57.89 -8.17 -32.01
CA GLU A 234 -57.42 -7.65 -30.72
C GLU A 234 -56.13 -8.33 -30.23
N TYR A 235 -55.62 -9.33 -30.97
CA TYR A 235 -54.35 -9.98 -30.66
C TYR A 235 -53.20 -8.97 -30.59
N SER A 236 -52.41 -9.04 -29.52
CA SER A 236 -51.16 -8.28 -29.37
C SER A 236 -50.02 -9.26 -29.10
N SER A 237 -49.00 -9.23 -29.97
CA SER A 237 -47.86 -10.14 -29.87
C SER A 237 -47.05 -9.86 -28.61
N LYS A 238 -46.85 -10.90 -27.80
CA LYS A 238 -45.97 -10.85 -26.61
C LYS A 238 -44.54 -11.32 -26.90
N ILE A 239 -44.21 -11.64 -28.14
CA ILE A 239 -42.85 -12.08 -28.50
C ILE A 239 -41.83 -10.98 -28.25
N GLY A 240 -42.17 -9.71 -28.47
CA GLY A 240 -41.31 -8.57 -28.10
C GLY A 240 -41.01 -8.43 -26.60
N GLU A 241 -41.75 -9.14 -25.73
CA GLU A 241 -41.48 -9.24 -24.29
C GLU A 241 -40.65 -10.49 -23.98
N ILE A 242 -41.05 -11.66 -24.51
CA ILE A 242 -40.42 -12.97 -24.27
C ILE A 242 -39.03 -13.10 -24.91
N ARG A 243 -38.81 -12.44 -26.06
CA ARG A 243 -37.55 -12.43 -26.82
C ARG A 243 -36.45 -11.58 -26.16
N LYS A 244 -36.75 -10.91 -25.03
CA LYS A 244 -35.76 -10.27 -24.15
C LYS A 244 -35.11 -11.34 -23.27
N PHE A 245 -34.23 -12.14 -23.87
CA PHE A 245 -33.55 -13.23 -23.18
C PHE A 245 -32.80 -12.73 -21.93
N PRO A 246 -32.92 -13.40 -20.78
CA PRO A 246 -32.08 -13.10 -19.61
C PRO A 246 -30.64 -13.49 -19.91
N PHE A 247 -29.68 -12.67 -19.46
CA PHE A 247 -28.25 -12.91 -19.65
C PHE A 247 -27.83 -14.29 -19.12
N LYS A 248 -26.99 -15.03 -19.86
CA LYS A 248 -26.44 -16.31 -19.44
C LYS A 248 -25.41 -16.07 -18.33
N VAL A 249 -25.81 -16.34 -17.08
CA VAL A 249 -24.94 -16.08 -15.93
C VAL A 249 -23.91 -17.20 -15.80
N LYS A 250 -22.64 -16.81 -15.84
CA LYS A 250 -21.50 -17.71 -15.70
C LYS A 250 -20.60 -17.23 -14.59
N VAL A 251 -20.31 -18.11 -13.67
CA VAL A 251 -19.67 -17.75 -12.42
C VAL A 251 -18.18 -18.08 -12.49
N THR A 252 -17.32 -17.06 -12.49
CA THR A 252 -15.86 -17.28 -12.52
C THR A 252 -15.42 -17.78 -11.16
N LEU A 253 -14.80 -18.97 -11.13
CA LEU A 253 -14.32 -19.61 -9.92
C LEU A 253 -13.12 -18.83 -9.34
N PRO A 254 -13.04 -18.63 -8.01
CA PRO A 254 -11.88 -18.00 -7.39
C PRO A 254 -10.64 -18.89 -7.57
N THR A 255 -9.51 -18.26 -7.77
CA THR A 255 -8.20 -18.91 -7.87
C THR A 255 -7.29 -18.40 -6.75
N PHE A 256 -6.58 -19.31 -6.11
CA PHE A 256 -5.56 -18.98 -5.11
C PHE A 256 -4.20 -18.87 -5.79
N ILE A 257 -3.57 -17.70 -5.67
CA ILE A 257 -2.23 -17.39 -6.17
C ILE A 257 -1.29 -17.39 -4.96
N PRO A 258 -0.51 -18.46 -4.72
CA PRO A 258 0.46 -18.50 -3.63
C PRO A 258 1.58 -17.47 -3.88
N LYS A 259 2.00 -16.78 -2.83
CA LYS A 259 3.18 -15.89 -2.89
C LYS A 259 4.45 -16.69 -2.56
N PRO A 260 5.60 -16.37 -3.19
CA PRO A 260 6.86 -17.02 -2.90
C PRO A 260 7.34 -16.68 -1.48
N ILE A 261 7.80 -17.69 -0.74
CA ILE A 261 8.24 -17.55 0.64
C ILE A 261 9.68 -16.99 0.64
N ASP A 262 9.87 -15.85 1.30
CA ASP A 262 11.18 -15.20 1.43
C ASP A 262 11.82 -15.57 2.78
N ARG A 263 12.80 -16.49 2.72
CA ARG A 263 13.52 -17.02 3.89
C ARG A 263 14.27 -15.95 4.68
N GLU A 264 14.87 -14.97 4.00
CA GLU A 264 15.59 -13.86 4.64
C GLU A 264 14.63 -12.97 5.44
N LYS A 265 13.47 -12.64 4.85
CA LYS A 265 12.41 -11.90 5.55
C LYS A 265 11.79 -12.72 6.68
N LEU A 266 11.54 -14.01 6.49
CA LEU A 266 10.98 -14.90 7.51
C LEU A 266 11.89 -14.98 8.74
N TRP A 267 13.20 -15.19 8.54
CA TRP A 267 14.22 -15.14 9.58
C TRP A 267 14.19 -13.81 10.35
N VAL A 268 14.15 -12.68 9.63
CA VAL A 268 14.07 -11.34 10.24
C VAL A 268 12.74 -11.12 10.98
N PHE A 269 11.63 -11.74 10.58
CA PHE A 269 10.34 -11.64 11.28
C PHE A 269 10.23 -12.58 12.49
N PHE A 270 10.92 -13.71 12.50
CA PHE A 270 10.81 -14.72 13.56
C PHE A 270 11.27 -14.18 14.93
N GLY A 271 12.43 -13.53 14.97
CA GLY A 271 12.98 -12.91 16.17
C GLY A 271 14.37 -12.31 15.93
N LYS A 272 15.05 -11.93 17.00
CA LYS A 272 16.49 -11.64 16.95
C LYS A 272 17.21 -12.33 18.11
N VAL A 273 18.15 -13.21 17.78
CA VAL A 273 19.24 -13.55 18.70
C VAL A 273 20.14 -12.33 18.80
N THR A 274 20.37 -11.83 20.00
CA THR A 274 21.34 -10.76 20.25
C THR A 274 22.67 -11.41 20.66
N PRO A 275 23.72 -11.37 19.81
CA PRO A 275 25.03 -11.90 20.17
C PRO A 275 25.70 -11.05 21.25
N LEU A 276 26.77 -11.59 21.83
CA LEU A 276 27.61 -10.95 22.84
C LEU A 276 28.00 -9.50 22.48
N LEU A 277 27.80 -8.57 23.42
CA LEU A 277 28.41 -7.24 23.39
C LEU A 277 29.90 -7.33 23.77
N VAL A 278 30.72 -7.85 22.86
CA VAL A 278 32.17 -7.55 22.87
C VAL A 278 32.32 -6.11 22.40
N SER A 279 32.67 -5.21 23.31
CA SER A 279 32.63 -3.76 23.09
C SER A 279 33.81 -3.25 22.22
N THR A 280 33.66 -3.34 20.91
CA THR A 280 34.39 -2.52 19.91
C THR A 280 33.39 -2.04 18.86
N ALA A 281 33.26 -0.74 18.64
CA ALA A 281 32.17 -0.14 17.87
C ALA A 281 32.61 0.43 16.50
N THR A 282 31.75 0.29 15.48
CA THR A 282 31.41 1.33 14.47
C THR A 282 30.22 0.93 13.58
N GLU A 283 29.68 1.93 12.87
CA GLU A 283 28.46 2.01 12.04
C GLU A 283 28.78 1.71 10.52
N GLU A 284 27.94 1.72 9.46
CA GLU A 284 26.47 1.74 9.22
C GLU A 284 26.15 1.41 7.71
N HIS A 285 24.87 1.60 7.29
CA HIS A 285 24.38 1.99 5.92
C HIS A 285 23.83 0.95 4.90
N VAL A 286 23.18 1.48 3.83
CA VAL A 286 22.15 0.89 2.94
C VAL A 286 22.19 1.59 1.53
N LEU A 287 21.26 1.58 0.53
CA LEU A 287 19.81 1.31 0.41
C LEU A 287 19.36 1.12 -1.09
N SER A 288 18.29 0.36 -1.35
CA SER A 288 17.31 0.45 -2.49
C SER A 288 17.66 0.02 -3.94
N LEU A 289 16.57 -0.20 -4.71
CA LEU A 289 16.44 -0.70 -6.10
C LEU A 289 15.56 0.25 -6.95
N ASN A 290 15.48 0.04 -8.27
CA ASN A 290 14.47 0.66 -9.17
C ASN A 290 14.14 -0.26 -10.37
N LEU A 291 12.88 -0.25 -10.82
CA LEU A 291 12.37 -0.91 -12.04
C LEU A 291 11.09 -0.22 -12.56
N TYR A 292 10.82 -0.31 -13.86
CA TYR A 292 9.56 0.08 -14.53
C TYR A 292 9.24 -0.91 -15.67
N ASN A 293 7.96 -1.08 -16.00
CA ASN A 293 7.49 -1.77 -17.23
C ASN A 293 6.05 -1.35 -17.56
N THR A 294 5.64 -1.54 -18.82
CA THR A 294 4.34 -1.08 -19.37
C THR A 294 3.66 -2.20 -20.17
N SER A 295 2.33 -2.29 -20.14
CA SER A 295 1.54 -3.31 -20.85
C SER A 295 0.78 -2.78 -22.08
N VAL A 296 0.41 -3.68 -22.98
CA VAL A 296 -0.31 -3.41 -24.24
C VAL A 296 -1.78 -3.86 -24.13
N LYS A 297 -2.70 -3.21 -24.84
CA LYS A 297 -4.11 -3.63 -25.03
C LYS A 297 -4.29 -4.31 -26.39
N GLU A 298 -5.21 -5.26 -26.50
CA GLU A 298 -5.59 -5.90 -27.78
C GLU A 298 -6.88 -5.27 -28.36
N LEU A 299 -7.42 -5.81 -29.46
CA LEU A 299 -8.70 -5.39 -30.07
C LEU A 299 -9.84 -6.31 -29.60
N LEU A 300 -11.06 -5.76 -29.49
CA LEU A 300 -12.30 -6.54 -29.41
C LEU A 300 -12.53 -7.27 -30.75
N ASP A 301 -12.97 -8.53 -30.75
CA ASP A 301 -13.18 -9.31 -31.98
C ASP A 301 -14.27 -8.72 -32.89
N GLU A 302 -15.40 -8.27 -32.31
CA GLU A 302 -16.46 -7.56 -33.01
C GLU A 302 -16.71 -6.15 -32.42
N PRO A 303 -17.15 -5.17 -33.23
CA PRO A 303 -17.47 -3.81 -32.80
C PRO A 303 -18.92 -3.66 -32.29
N GLU A 304 -19.09 -3.27 -31.02
CA GLU A 304 -20.39 -3.07 -30.37
C GLU A 304 -20.94 -1.64 -30.57
N ILE A 305 -22.25 -1.49 -30.78
CA ILE A 305 -22.93 -0.18 -30.85
C ILE A 305 -23.36 0.25 -29.44
N VAL A 306 -22.53 1.03 -28.76
CA VAL A 306 -22.79 1.55 -27.39
C VAL A 306 -24.00 2.51 -27.35
N GLY A 307 -24.37 3.14 -28.47
CA GLY A 307 -25.60 3.94 -28.58
C GLY A 307 -25.72 4.73 -29.89
N THR A 308 -26.91 5.32 -30.11
CA THR A 308 -27.22 6.12 -31.32
C THR A 308 -27.72 7.51 -30.93
N VAL A 309 -27.28 8.55 -31.65
CA VAL A 309 -27.43 9.96 -31.25
C VAL A 309 -28.24 10.74 -32.29
N GLN A 310 -29.49 11.10 -31.98
CA GLN A 310 -30.27 12.01 -32.83
C GLN A 310 -29.81 13.47 -32.63
N THR A 311 -28.89 13.91 -33.48
CA THR A 311 -28.27 15.24 -33.39
C THR A 311 -29.16 16.39 -33.91
N GLY A 312 -30.25 16.08 -34.63
CA GLY A 312 -31.16 17.08 -35.21
C GLY A 312 -30.50 17.96 -36.30
N TYR A 313 -29.66 17.35 -37.13
CA TYR A 313 -29.27 17.89 -38.45
C TYR A 313 -29.95 17.03 -39.53
N GLU A 314 -30.27 17.63 -40.68
CA GLU A 314 -30.78 16.90 -41.85
C GLU A 314 -29.68 16.00 -42.44
N GLU A 315 -28.53 16.58 -42.76
CA GLU A 315 -27.28 15.86 -43.06
C GLU A 315 -26.23 16.11 -41.96
N LEU A 316 -25.70 15.07 -41.32
CA LEU A 316 -24.61 15.15 -40.35
C LEU A 316 -23.26 14.87 -41.04
N ARG A 317 -22.25 15.72 -40.82
CA ARG A 317 -20.99 15.67 -41.60
C ARG A 317 -19.71 15.56 -40.77
N ASN A 318 -19.56 16.36 -39.72
CA ASN A 318 -18.34 16.33 -38.89
C ASN A 318 -18.68 15.95 -37.44
N VAL A 319 -17.83 15.12 -36.82
CA VAL A 319 -17.80 14.85 -35.38
C VAL A 319 -16.38 14.98 -34.87
N THR A 320 -16.20 15.56 -33.69
CA THR A 320 -14.91 15.58 -32.98
C THR A 320 -15.14 15.56 -31.47
N SER A 321 -14.27 14.86 -30.74
CA SER A 321 -14.28 14.79 -29.29
C SER A 321 -12.85 14.78 -28.76
N LEU A 322 -12.69 15.08 -27.47
CA LEU A 322 -11.44 14.86 -26.72
C LEU A 322 -11.65 13.86 -25.57
N ASN A 323 -12.89 13.70 -25.14
CA ASN A 323 -13.36 12.77 -24.12
C ASN A 323 -14.89 12.65 -24.22
N GLU A 324 -15.44 11.58 -23.65
CA GLU A 324 -16.87 11.23 -23.60
C GLU A 324 -17.79 12.37 -23.11
N GLU A 325 -17.27 13.29 -22.30
CA GLU A 325 -17.99 14.47 -21.80
C GLU A 325 -18.52 15.42 -22.87
N GLN A 326 -17.83 15.54 -24.02
CA GLN A 326 -18.09 16.58 -25.03
C GLN A 326 -17.83 16.10 -26.46
N ILE A 327 -18.93 15.81 -27.15
CA ILE A 327 -19.00 15.42 -28.56
C ILE A 327 -19.46 16.65 -29.36
N TRP A 328 -18.58 17.23 -30.17
CA TRP A 328 -18.88 18.36 -31.05
C TRP A 328 -19.27 17.87 -32.44
N THR A 329 -20.31 18.46 -33.02
CA THR A 329 -20.89 18.04 -34.31
C THR A 329 -21.30 19.21 -35.19
N SER A 330 -21.31 19.00 -36.51
CA SER A 330 -21.86 19.95 -37.50
C SER A 330 -22.41 19.24 -38.74
N GLY A 331 -23.53 19.73 -39.25
CA GLY A 331 -24.16 19.35 -40.53
C GLY A 331 -24.23 20.51 -41.52
N GLU A 332 -25.13 20.46 -42.51
CA GLU A 332 -25.36 21.54 -43.50
C GLU A 332 -26.08 22.80 -42.94
N ASN A 333 -25.71 23.27 -41.75
CA ASN A 333 -26.12 24.60 -41.28
C ASN A 333 -25.02 25.29 -40.46
N ASN A 334 -25.25 26.57 -40.15
CA ASN A 334 -24.27 27.41 -39.46
C ASN A 334 -24.20 27.21 -37.94
N HIS A 335 -24.85 26.17 -37.41
CA HIS A 335 -24.80 25.80 -35.99
C HIS A 335 -23.83 24.64 -35.76
N ILE A 336 -22.91 24.80 -34.82
CA ILE A 336 -22.06 23.72 -34.29
C ILE A 336 -22.62 23.35 -32.92
N LYS A 337 -23.02 22.08 -32.73
CA LYS A 337 -23.64 21.59 -31.50
C LYS A 337 -22.66 20.75 -30.68
N CYS A 338 -22.63 20.97 -29.38
CA CYS A 338 -22.00 20.08 -28.40
C CYS A 338 -23.06 19.19 -27.74
N PHE A 339 -22.77 17.91 -27.59
CA PHE A 339 -23.56 16.94 -26.83
C PHE A 339 -22.66 16.30 -25.76
N ASN A 340 -23.25 15.80 -24.66
CA ASN A 340 -22.55 14.91 -23.71
C ASN A 340 -22.89 13.44 -23.97
N ILE A 341 -22.25 12.52 -23.24
CA ILE A 341 -22.49 11.07 -23.32
C ILE A 341 -23.98 10.67 -23.18
N LYS A 342 -24.78 11.45 -22.44
CA LYS A 342 -26.24 11.26 -22.28
C LYS A 342 -27.08 11.93 -23.38
N VAL A 343 -26.47 12.28 -24.51
CA VAL A 343 -27.12 12.84 -25.72
C VAL A 343 -27.83 14.19 -25.49
N SER A 344 -27.67 14.82 -24.33
CA SER A 344 -28.27 16.13 -24.05
C SER A 344 -27.45 17.24 -24.71
N LEU A 345 -28.15 18.16 -25.40
CA LEU A 345 -27.55 19.31 -26.08
C LEU A 345 -26.93 20.26 -25.04
N PHE A 346 -25.60 20.38 -25.07
CA PHE A 346 -24.77 21.09 -24.11
C PHE A 346 -24.59 22.57 -24.50
N GLN A 347 -24.30 22.84 -25.78
CA GLN A 347 -24.08 24.19 -26.30
C GLN A 347 -24.35 24.23 -27.81
N THR A 348 -24.77 25.38 -28.33
CA THR A 348 -24.76 25.68 -29.77
C THR A 348 -23.93 26.93 -30.05
N ILE A 349 -22.94 26.83 -30.94
CA ILE A 349 -22.13 27.94 -31.45
C ILE A 349 -22.60 28.27 -32.86
N LYS A 350 -22.53 29.54 -33.29
CA LYS A 350 -22.73 29.93 -34.69
C LYS A 350 -21.42 30.34 -35.34
N THR A 351 -21.22 29.96 -36.59
CA THR A 351 -20.06 30.39 -37.40
C THR A 351 -20.15 31.87 -37.77
N LYS A 352 -19.00 32.53 -37.90
CA LYS A 352 -18.91 33.96 -38.28
C LYS A 352 -19.45 34.24 -39.69
N SER A 353 -19.15 33.38 -40.66
CA SER A 353 -19.62 33.48 -42.05
C SER A 353 -21.13 33.27 -42.23
N GLY A 354 -21.81 32.69 -41.22
CA GLY A 354 -23.17 32.21 -41.36
C GLY A 354 -23.31 31.00 -42.31
N LYS A 355 -22.21 30.32 -42.66
CA LYS A 355 -22.17 29.05 -43.41
C LYS A 355 -21.80 27.88 -42.50
N TRP A 356 -22.03 26.64 -42.94
CA TRP A 356 -21.53 25.47 -42.20
C TRP A 356 -19.99 25.46 -42.17
N PRO A 357 -19.36 24.99 -41.08
CA PRO A 357 -17.91 24.84 -41.04
C PRO A 357 -17.46 23.71 -41.99
N ASN A 358 -16.26 23.82 -42.54
CA ASN A 358 -15.68 22.77 -43.37
C ASN A 358 -15.23 21.57 -42.53
N ASP A 359 -14.81 21.81 -41.29
CA ASP A 359 -14.40 20.79 -40.32
C ASP A 359 -14.41 21.29 -38.89
N LEU A 360 -14.32 20.34 -37.96
CA LEU A 360 -14.17 20.55 -36.52
C LEU A 360 -12.96 19.77 -35.99
N ALA A 361 -12.19 20.35 -35.08
CA ALA A 361 -11.19 19.66 -34.29
C ALA A 361 -11.20 20.18 -32.84
N VAL A 362 -10.62 19.44 -31.89
CA VAL A 362 -10.42 19.92 -30.51
C VAL A 362 -8.92 19.98 -30.21
N ASP A 363 -8.44 21.08 -29.63
CA ASP A 363 -7.03 21.19 -29.22
C ASP A 363 -6.75 20.52 -27.86
N GLY A 364 -5.46 20.37 -27.52
CA GLY A 364 -5.03 19.71 -26.27
C GLY A 364 -5.40 20.45 -24.97
N GLU A 365 -5.94 21.67 -25.05
CA GLU A 365 -6.53 22.38 -23.91
C GLU A 365 -8.04 22.09 -23.76
N GLY A 366 -8.68 21.49 -24.77
CA GLY A 366 -10.11 21.22 -24.85
C GLY A 366 -10.94 22.31 -25.55
N ASN A 367 -10.32 23.24 -26.30
CA ASN A 367 -11.05 24.25 -27.07
C ASN A 367 -11.45 23.68 -28.44
N LEU A 368 -12.64 24.05 -28.91
CA LEU A 368 -13.07 23.75 -30.28
C LEU A 368 -12.30 24.63 -31.29
N LEU A 369 -11.83 24.01 -32.37
CA LEU A 369 -11.34 24.65 -33.58
C LEU A 369 -12.32 24.35 -34.73
N TYR A 370 -12.56 25.31 -35.62
CA TYR A 370 -13.31 25.07 -36.85
C TYR A 370 -12.73 25.82 -38.05
N SER A 371 -12.82 25.21 -39.24
CA SER A 371 -12.39 25.80 -40.51
C SER A 371 -13.55 26.49 -41.23
N ASP A 372 -13.30 27.69 -41.72
CA ASP A 372 -14.25 28.50 -42.48
C ASP A 372 -13.64 28.83 -43.85
N ARG A 373 -14.00 28.06 -44.88
CA ARG A 373 -13.48 28.25 -46.24
C ARG A 373 -14.03 29.50 -46.92
N THR A 374 -15.16 30.04 -46.46
CA THR A 374 -15.74 31.28 -47.00
C THR A 374 -14.96 32.51 -46.53
N GLU A 375 -14.61 32.57 -45.25
CA GLU A 375 -13.76 33.65 -44.70
C GLU A 375 -12.26 33.43 -44.94
N GLY A 376 -11.84 32.23 -45.35
CA GLY A 376 -10.43 31.86 -45.43
C GLY A 376 -9.75 31.76 -44.07
N THR A 377 -10.50 31.40 -43.02
CA THR A 377 -10.02 31.43 -41.62
C THR A 377 -10.10 30.09 -40.91
N VAL A 378 -9.19 29.87 -39.96
CA VAL A 378 -9.39 28.89 -38.88
C VAL A 378 -9.70 29.67 -37.62
N ASN A 379 -10.80 29.30 -36.97
CA ASN A 379 -11.30 29.94 -35.75
C ASN A 379 -11.12 29.00 -34.57
N LYS A 380 -10.85 29.57 -33.38
CA LYS A 380 -10.84 28.87 -32.09
C LYS A 380 -12.00 29.39 -31.25
N VAL A 381 -12.65 28.52 -30.46
CA VAL A 381 -13.74 28.91 -29.56
C VAL A 381 -13.31 28.66 -28.13
N LYS A 382 -13.19 29.75 -27.38
CA LYS A 382 -12.67 29.80 -26.02
C LYS A 382 -13.70 30.48 -25.11
N ASN A 383 -14.10 29.81 -24.03
CA ASN A 383 -15.17 30.28 -23.13
C ASN A 383 -16.49 30.66 -23.85
N GLY A 384 -16.80 30.01 -24.99
CA GLY A 384 -17.96 30.32 -25.82
C GLY A 384 -17.83 31.54 -26.75
N GLN A 385 -16.68 32.22 -26.77
CA GLN A 385 -16.35 33.29 -27.71
C GLN A 385 -15.44 32.79 -28.84
N THR A 386 -15.66 33.26 -30.06
CA THR A 386 -14.94 32.79 -31.26
C THR A 386 -13.80 33.73 -31.65
N GLU A 387 -12.57 33.38 -31.29
CA GLU A 387 -11.35 34.06 -31.71
C GLU A 387 -10.88 33.58 -33.11
N GLU A 388 -10.20 34.44 -33.86
CA GLU A 388 -9.60 34.09 -35.16
C GLU A 388 -8.15 33.65 -34.92
N LEU A 389 -7.80 32.43 -35.34
CA LEU A 389 -6.47 31.84 -35.07
C LEU A 389 -5.53 31.95 -36.28
N ILE A 390 -6.08 31.74 -37.49
CA ILE A 390 -5.34 31.81 -38.75
C ILE A 390 -6.23 32.49 -39.78
N ARG A 391 -5.68 33.45 -40.54
CA ARG A 391 -6.29 33.98 -41.77
C ARG A 391 -5.36 33.74 -42.94
N LEU A 392 -5.89 33.15 -44.00
CA LEU A 392 -5.15 32.74 -45.19
C LEU A 392 -5.45 33.68 -46.36
N GLN A 393 -4.56 33.68 -47.35
CA GLN A 393 -4.65 34.49 -48.57
C GLN A 393 -4.30 33.59 -49.77
N GLY A 394 -5.16 33.56 -50.79
CA GLY A 394 -5.02 32.67 -51.94
C GLY A 394 -5.33 31.18 -51.68
N TRP A 395 -5.56 30.80 -50.42
CA TRP A 395 -5.88 29.44 -49.98
C TRP A 395 -7.05 29.44 -49.00
N GLY A 396 -7.96 28.48 -49.13
CA GLY A 396 -9.05 28.23 -48.18
C GLY A 396 -8.80 26.97 -47.35
N PRO A 397 -9.05 27.00 -46.02
CA PRO A 397 -8.89 25.82 -45.17
C PRO A 397 -10.02 24.81 -45.39
N CYS A 398 -9.67 23.52 -45.45
CA CYS A 398 -10.60 22.41 -45.60
C CYS A 398 -10.74 21.62 -44.30
N LYS A 399 -9.88 20.62 -44.08
CA LYS A 399 -9.96 19.68 -42.95
C LYS A 399 -8.85 19.91 -41.91
N LEU A 400 -9.12 19.58 -40.66
CA LEU A 400 -8.34 19.96 -39.48
C LEU A 400 -8.01 18.75 -38.60
N CYS A 401 -6.80 18.72 -38.03
CA CYS A 401 -6.47 17.80 -36.95
C CYS A 401 -5.45 18.44 -35.99
N ALA A 402 -5.76 18.46 -34.69
CA ALA A 402 -4.78 18.82 -33.66
C ALA A 402 -3.90 17.61 -33.34
N THR A 403 -2.58 17.80 -33.26
CA THR A 403 -1.64 16.72 -32.89
C THR A 403 -1.48 16.62 -31.38
N SER A 404 -1.00 15.46 -30.92
CA SER A 404 -0.53 15.24 -29.54
C SER A 404 0.59 16.21 -29.11
N SER A 405 1.31 16.80 -30.06
CA SER A 405 2.35 17.82 -29.82
C SER A 405 1.81 19.26 -29.74
N GLY A 406 0.49 19.47 -29.80
CA GLY A 406 -0.13 20.80 -29.79
C GLY A 406 0.04 21.61 -31.08
N ASP A 407 0.46 20.97 -32.18
CA ASP A 407 0.45 21.58 -33.52
C ASP A 407 -0.92 21.34 -34.18
N LEU A 408 -1.28 22.20 -35.13
CA LEU A 408 -2.49 22.08 -35.93
C LEU A 408 -2.13 21.69 -37.37
N LEU A 409 -2.62 20.54 -37.83
CA LEU A 409 -2.57 20.12 -39.22
C LEU A 409 -3.82 20.62 -39.95
N VAL A 410 -3.63 21.19 -41.14
CA VAL A 410 -4.71 21.74 -41.97
C VAL A 410 -4.52 21.27 -43.42
N THR A 411 -5.54 20.70 -44.05
CA THR A 411 -5.57 20.59 -45.53
C THR A 411 -6.04 21.92 -46.11
N LEU A 412 -5.24 22.49 -47.01
CA LEU A 412 -5.55 23.72 -47.74
C LEU A 412 -5.85 23.39 -49.19
N CYS A 413 -6.82 24.14 -49.75
CA CYS A 413 -7.16 24.14 -51.16
C CYS A 413 -6.92 25.55 -51.73
N SER A 414 -6.34 25.65 -52.93
CA SER A 414 -6.14 26.93 -53.60
C SER A 414 -7.49 27.59 -53.99
N ASN A 415 -7.50 28.92 -54.16
CA ASN A 415 -8.73 29.66 -54.48
C ASN A 415 -9.32 29.35 -55.87
N ASP A 416 -8.52 28.85 -56.81
CA ASP A 416 -8.95 28.33 -58.11
C ASP A 416 -9.35 26.84 -58.06
N GLU A 417 -9.17 26.21 -56.90
CA GLU A 417 -9.50 24.83 -56.56
C GLU A 417 -8.71 23.76 -57.35
N SER A 418 -7.52 24.13 -57.86
CA SER A 418 -6.64 23.25 -58.64
C SER A 418 -5.56 22.53 -57.81
N GLU A 419 -5.09 23.12 -56.72
CA GLU A 419 -4.02 22.58 -55.87
C GLU A 419 -4.45 22.33 -54.42
N TYR A 420 -3.81 21.34 -53.80
CA TYR A 420 -4.02 20.95 -52.42
C TYR A 420 -2.69 20.71 -51.72
N LYS A 421 -2.58 21.16 -50.48
CA LYS A 421 -1.40 20.94 -49.62
C LYS A 421 -1.82 20.73 -48.17
N VAL A 422 -1.00 20.03 -47.40
CA VAL A 422 -1.10 19.96 -45.93
C VAL A 422 -0.15 20.98 -45.33
N VAL A 423 -0.61 21.73 -44.33
CA VAL A 423 0.23 22.66 -43.59
C VAL A 423 0.14 22.36 -42.10
N ARG A 424 1.30 22.30 -41.44
CA ARG A 424 1.43 22.22 -39.98
C ARG A 424 1.65 23.62 -39.42
N TYR A 425 0.79 24.05 -38.51
CA TYR A 425 0.89 25.31 -37.76
C TYR A 425 1.23 25.04 -36.29
N SER A 426 1.91 25.99 -35.65
CA SER A 426 2.11 26.07 -34.21
C SER A 426 1.50 27.37 -33.72
N GLY A 427 0.33 27.29 -33.07
CA GLY A 427 -0.55 28.45 -32.94
C GLY A 427 -0.94 28.98 -34.32
N SER A 428 -0.64 30.25 -34.59
CA SER A 428 -0.86 30.89 -35.90
C SER A 428 0.34 30.79 -36.88
N LYS A 429 1.50 30.27 -36.45
CA LYS A 429 2.72 30.26 -37.26
C LYS A 429 2.87 28.98 -38.08
N GLU A 430 3.05 29.11 -39.39
CA GLU A 430 3.40 27.98 -40.27
C GLU A 430 4.77 27.38 -39.90
N LYS A 431 4.81 26.06 -39.69
CA LYS A 431 6.02 25.26 -39.44
C LYS A 431 6.52 24.56 -40.71
N GLN A 432 5.59 24.05 -41.52
CA GLN A 432 5.86 23.04 -42.54
C GLN A 432 4.71 23.01 -43.55
N SER A 433 5.03 23.02 -44.84
CA SER A 433 4.08 22.86 -45.95
C SER A 433 4.46 21.61 -46.74
N ILE A 434 3.49 20.72 -46.94
CA ILE A 434 3.63 19.39 -47.55
C ILE A 434 2.70 19.34 -48.77
N GLN A 435 3.24 19.14 -49.96
CA GLN A 435 2.50 19.23 -51.22
C GLN A 435 3.04 18.28 -52.28
N PHE A 436 4.37 18.18 -52.36
CA PHE A 436 5.10 17.34 -53.29
C PHE A 436 5.94 16.30 -52.55
N ASP A 437 6.25 15.19 -53.20
CA ASP A 437 7.23 14.22 -52.72
C ASP A 437 8.68 14.65 -53.03
N ASP A 438 9.65 13.79 -52.69
CA ASP A 438 11.08 14.04 -52.91
C ASP A 438 11.47 14.08 -54.41
N GLU A 439 10.59 13.64 -55.31
CA GLU A 439 10.76 13.68 -56.77
C GLU A 439 10.06 14.90 -57.41
N GLY A 440 9.25 15.64 -56.64
CA GLY A 440 8.47 16.79 -57.10
C GLY A 440 7.07 16.46 -57.61
N ASN A 441 6.60 15.20 -57.50
CA ASN A 441 5.24 14.84 -57.88
C ASN A 441 4.23 15.27 -56.80
N PRO A 442 3.00 15.68 -57.15
CA PRO A 442 1.99 16.07 -56.17
C PRO A 442 1.50 14.88 -55.34
N LEU A 443 1.62 14.97 -54.02
CA LEU A 443 1.18 13.93 -53.07
C LEU A 443 -0.34 13.71 -53.11
N TYR A 444 -1.09 14.79 -53.33
CA TYR A 444 -2.55 14.86 -53.25
C TYR A 444 -3.16 15.18 -54.62
N SER A 445 -4.37 14.67 -54.87
CA SER A 445 -5.03 14.79 -56.15
C SER A 445 -5.52 16.22 -56.44
N ARG A 446 -5.16 16.73 -57.62
CA ARG A 446 -5.47 18.08 -58.14
C ARG A 446 -6.93 18.19 -58.62
N ASN A 447 -7.87 18.11 -57.69
CA ASN A 447 -9.31 18.23 -57.97
C ASN A 447 -10.07 18.64 -56.70
N LYS A 448 -11.26 19.23 -56.90
CA LYS A 448 -12.11 19.89 -55.88
C LYS A 448 -12.65 19.00 -54.75
N THR A 449 -12.14 17.78 -54.59
CA THR A 449 -12.67 16.78 -53.65
C THR A 449 -11.99 16.87 -52.29
N ILE A 450 -12.76 16.55 -51.25
CA ILE A 450 -12.34 16.68 -49.85
C ILE A 450 -11.16 15.73 -49.57
N LYS A 451 -10.15 16.26 -48.87
CA LYS A 451 -9.07 15.47 -48.26
C LYS A 451 -9.17 15.60 -46.74
N TYR A 452 -9.62 14.53 -46.08
CA TYR A 452 -9.63 14.42 -44.62
C TYR A 452 -8.23 14.15 -44.10
N ILE A 453 -7.94 14.55 -42.87
CA ILE A 453 -6.59 14.48 -42.28
C ILE A 453 -6.65 14.04 -40.82
N THR A 454 -5.72 13.18 -40.44
CA THR A 454 -5.43 12.87 -39.04
C THR A 454 -3.92 12.79 -38.80
N GLY A 455 -3.47 13.16 -37.61
CA GLY A 455 -2.14 12.82 -37.11
C GLY A 455 -2.20 11.45 -36.44
N ASN A 456 -1.28 10.55 -36.80
CA ASN A 456 -1.15 9.27 -36.13
C ASN A 456 -0.22 9.40 -34.90
N ARG A 457 -0.39 8.55 -33.87
CA ARG A 457 0.40 8.60 -32.62
C ARG A 457 1.87 8.22 -32.83
N ASN A 458 2.21 7.57 -33.94
CA ASN A 458 3.59 7.38 -34.40
C ASN A 458 4.24 8.65 -35.01
N ASN A 459 3.52 9.78 -35.07
CA ASN A 459 3.85 11.07 -35.69
C ASN A 459 3.76 11.16 -37.22
N ASP A 460 3.27 10.14 -37.91
CA ASP A 460 2.85 10.25 -39.31
C ASP A 460 1.64 11.18 -39.47
N ILE A 461 1.46 11.70 -40.68
CA ILE A 461 0.26 12.41 -41.12
C ILE A 461 -0.44 11.54 -42.15
N CYS A 462 -1.71 11.22 -41.90
CA CYS A 462 -2.53 10.37 -42.75
C CYS A 462 -3.64 11.20 -43.39
N VAL A 463 -3.74 11.16 -44.72
CA VAL A 463 -4.68 11.96 -45.50
C VAL A 463 -5.57 11.06 -46.35
N ALA A 464 -6.86 11.01 -46.03
CA ALA A 464 -7.86 10.34 -46.85
C ALA A 464 -8.24 11.25 -48.03
N ASP A 465 -7.75 10.94 -49.23
CA ASP A 465 -7.98 11.69 -50.46
C ASP A 465 -9.02 10.99 -51.34
N TYR A 466 -10.27 11.47 -51.25
CA TYR A 466 -11.40 11.04 -52.08
C TYR A 466 -11.01 10.98 -53.56
N GLY A 467 -10.35 12.02 -54.08
CA GLY A 467 -10.04 12.19 -55.50
C GLY A 467 -8.96 11.26 -56.01
N ALA A 468 -8.09 10.77 -55.12
CA ALA A 468 -7.16 9.69 -55.42
C ALA A 468 -7.80 8.30 -55.24
N GLY A 469 -8.93 8.20 -54.51
CA GLY A 469 -9.47 6.93 -54.02
C GLY A 469 -8.50 6.24 -53.06
N ALA A 470 -7.79 7.01 -52.21
CA ALA A 470 -6.67 6.49 -51.44
C ALA A 470 -6.39 7.25 -50.14
N VAL A 471 -5.89 6.55 -49.12
CA VAL A 471 -5.22 7.16 -47.98
C VAL A 471 -3.74 7.33 -48.31
N VAL A 472 -3.22 8.54 -48.17
CA VAL A 472 -1.82 8.92 -48.39
C VAL A 472 -1.17 9.15 -47.03
N VAL A 473 -0.06 8.47 -46.75
CA VAL A 473 0.66 8.64 -45.48
C VAL A 473 2.05 9.19 -45.73
N VAL A 474 2.37 10.27 -45.00
CA VAL A 474 3.68 10.91 -44.95
C VAL A 474 4.21 10.87 -43.52
N ASN A 475 5.52 10.85 -43.33
CA ASN A 475 6.12 10.89 -42.00
C ASN A 475 6.02 12.30 -41.37
N GLN A 476 6.46 12.46 -40.12
CA GLN A 476 6.49 13.74 -39.42
C GLN A 476 7.21 14.85 -40.22
N GLY A 477 8.26 14.49 -40.96
CA GLY A 477 9.03 15.38 -41.84
C GLY A 477 8.35 15.72 -43.17
N GLY A 478 7.22 15.09 -43.50
CA GLY A 478 6.43 15.33 -44.71
C GLY A 478 6.83 14.47 -45.91
N LYS A 479 7.81 13.56 -45.76
CA LYS A 479 8.21 12.61 -46.81
C LYS A 479 7.16 11.50 -46.95
N PHE A 480 6.86 11.11 -48.18
CA PHE A 480 5.98 9.97 -48.48
C PHE A 480 6.45 8.68 -47.82
N ARG A 481 5.51 7.92 -47.25
CA ARG A 481 5.76 6.56 -46.73
C ARG A 481 5.09 5.51 -47.61
N TRP A 482 3.77 5.60 -47.76
CA TRP A 482 2.95 4.61 -48.46
C TRP A 482 1.56 5.18 -48.79
N ARG A 483 0.82 4.45 -49.63
CA ARG A 483 -0.55 4.78 -50.06
C ARG A 483 -1.42 3.53 -50.01
N TYR A 484 -2.60 3.63 -49.40
CA TYR A 484 -3.59 2.55 -49.31
C TYR A 484 -4.80 2.85 -50.20
N THR A 485 -5.15 1.91 -51.09
CA THR A 485 -6.17 2.08 -52.14
C THR A 485 -7.40 1.18 -51.96
N GLY A 486 -7.67 0.75 -50.72
CA GLY A 486 -8.69 -0.26 -50.40
C GLY A 486 -8.13 -1.68 -50.43
N HIS A 487 -8.82 -2.60 -49.75
CA HIS A 487 -8.52 -4.03 -49.74
C HIS A 487 -9.49 -4.77 -50.68
N PRO A 488 -9.02 -5.68 -51.56
CA PRO A 488 -9.89 -6.45 -52.44
C PRO A 488 -10.84 -7.35 -51.65
N SER A 489 -12.15 -7.18 -51.85
CA SER A 489 -13.19 -8.01 -51.21
C SER A 489 -14.26 -8.41 -52.21
N VAL A 490 -14.80 -9.61 -52.03
CA VAL A 490 -15.93 -10.14 -52.83
C VAL A 490 -17.25 -9.46 -52.45
N THR A 491 -17.39 -9.01 -51.19
CA THR A 491 -18.62 -8.38 -50.68
C THR A 491 -18.62 -6.86 -50.88
N LYS A 492 -17.45 -6.21 -50.84
CA LYS A 492 -17.30 -4.75 -51.01
C LYS A 492 -16.88 -4.42 -52.45
N ASN A 493 -17.83 -4.56 -53.38
CA ASN A 493 -17.58 -4.52 -54.82
C ASN A 493 -17.57 -3.11 -55.46
N LYS A 494 -17.92 -2.05 -54.72
CA LYS A 494 -17.85 -0.66 -55.21
C LYS A 494 -16.41 -0.15 -55.10
N LYS A 495 -16.02 0.81 -55.95
CA LYS A 495 -14.70 1.45 -55.86
C LYS A 495 -14.52 2.09 -54.47
N TYR A 496 -13.40 1.77 -53.82
CA TYR A 496 -12.98 2.39 -52.57
C TYR A 496 -12.83 3.90 -52.70
N ILE A 497 -13.53 4.64 -51.84
CA ILE A 497 -13.48 6.10 -51.75
C ILE A 497 -13.43 6.48 -50.26
N PRO A 498 -12.26 6.89 -49.74
CA PRO A 498 -12.12 7.24 -48.34
C PRO A 498 -12.73 8.62 -48.04
N TRP A 499 -13.55 8.67 -47.00
CA TRP A 499 -14.10 9.89 -46.42
C TRP A 499 -13.38 10.21 -45.10
N GLY A 500 -14.06 10.16 -43.96
CA GLY A 500 -13.45 10.39 -42.65
C GLY A 500 -12.25 9.50 -42.37
N ILE A 501 -11.28 10.03 -41.62
CA ILE A 501 -10.07 9.31 -41.18
C ILE A 501 -9.72 9.71 -39.74
N THR A 502 -9.30 8.75 -38.93
CA THR A 502 -8.88 8.96 -37.55
C THR A 502 -7.85 7.89 -37.14
N ALA A 503 -7.27 8.00 -35.94
CA ALA A 503 -6.25 7.07 -35.44
C ALA A 503 -6.41 6.81 -33.95
N ASP A 504 -6.15 5.58 -33.51
CA ASP A 504 -6.42 5.11 -32.14
C ASP A 504 -5.20 5.16 -31.21
N SER A 505 -5.34 4.69 -29.96
CA SER A 505 -4.26 4.64 -28.97
C SER A 505 -3.06 3.79 -29.38
N GLN A 506 -3.27 2.83 -30.30
CA GLN A 506 -2.29 1.83 -30.73
C GLN A 506 -1.64 2.19 -32.08
N SER A 507 -1.85 3.43 -32.56
CA SER A 507 -1.36 3.95 -33.85
C SER A 507 -1.93 3.26 -35.10
N ARG A 508 -3.09 2.58 -34.99
CA ARG A 508 -3.84 2.11 -36.15
C ARG A 508 -4.59 3.26 -36.81
N ILE A 509 -4.88 3.11 -38.09
CA ILE A 509 -5.56 4.13 -38.90
C ILE A 509 -6.94 3.59 -39.29
N LEU A 510 -7.99 4.35 -38.96
CA LEU A 510 -9.38 4.00 -39.25
C LEU A 510 -9.92 4.96 -40.31
N THR A 511 -10.57 4.44 -41.36
CA THR A 511 -11.06 5.27 -42.48
C THR A 511 -12.38 4.76 -43.05
N ALA A 512 -13.34 5.66 -43.26
CA ALA A 512 -14.68 5.34 -43.72
C ALA A 512 -14.73 5.19 -45.25
N ASP A 513 -15.28 4.08 -45.74
CA ASP A 513 -15.76 3.95 -47.11
C ASP A 513 -17.29 4.06 -47.11
N ARG A 514 -17.77 5.28 -47.39
CA ARG A 514 -19.18 5.60 -47.50
C ARG A 514 -19.89 4.65 -48.48
N ASN A 515 -19.28 4.38 -49.64
CA ASN A 515 -19.91 3.61 -50.71
C ASN A 515 -20.13 2.16 -50.29
N ASN A 516 -19.11 1.54 -49.69
CA ASN A 516 -19.15 0.13 -49.28
C ASN A 516 -19.76 -0.07 -47.88
N HIS A 517 -20.28 1.01 -47.27
CA HIS A 517 -20.99 1.02 -45.99
C HIS A 517 -20.16 0.33 -44.89
N CYS A 518 -18.90 0.76 -44.77
CA CYS A 518 -17.93 0.17 -43.83
C CYS A 518 -16.83 1.16 -43.42
N ILE A 519 -16.09 0.79 -42.37
CA ILE A 519 -14.84 1.44 -41.97
C ILE A 519 -13.72 0.42 -42.10
N HIS A 520 -12.59 0.81 -42.68
CA HIS A 520 -11.38 -0.01 -42.80
C HIS A 520 -10.45 0.30 -41.61
N ILE A 521 -9.93 -0.74 -40.94
CA ILE A 521 -8.86 -0.62 -39.95
C ILE A 521 -7.53 -1.06 -40.59
N LEU A 522 -6.52 -0.20 -40.51
CA LEU A 522 -5.15 -0.45 -40.99
C LEU A 522 -4.15 -0.45 -39.83
N ASP A 523 -3.06 -1.21 -39.96
CA ASP A 523 -1.90 -1.08 -39.09
C ASP A 523 -1.13 0.24 -39.38
N GLN A 524 -0.16 0.53 -38.51
CA GLN A 524 0.77 1.67 -38.63
C GLN A 524 1.66 1.68 -39.90
N ASN A 525 1.61 0.62 -40.73
CA ASN A 525 2.35 0.46 -41.97
C ASN A 525 1.44 0.41 -43.21
N GLY A 526 0.12 0.48 -43.04
CA GLY A 526 -0.87 0.45 -44.12
C GLY A 526 -1.37 -0.94 -44.50
N HIS A 527 -1.01 -1.99 -43.76
CA HIS A 527 -1.62 -3.31 -43.91
C HIS A 527 -3.07 -3.27 -43.43
N PHE A 528 -3.98 -3.82 -44.24
CA PHE A 528 -5.37 -3.99 -43.84
C PHE A 528 -5.49 -5.05 -42.73
N LEU A 529 -6.17 -4.71 -41.64
CA LEU A 529 -6.43 -5.61 -40.52
C LEU A 529 -7.84 -6.21 -40.60
N ARG A 530 -8.88 -5.37 -40.67
CA ARG A 530 -10.28 -5.79 -40.84
C ARG A 530 -11.20 -4.65 -41.27
N TYR A 531 -12.45 -4.99 -41.58
CA TYR A 531 -13.56 -4.05 -41.66
C TYR A 531 -14.25 -3.86 -40.30
N ILE A 532 -15.02 -2.77 -40.19
CA ILE A 532 -16.17 -2.61 -39.31
C ILE A 532 -17.37 -2.40 -40.23
N ASP A 533 -18.23 -3.40 -40.34
CA ASP A 533 -19.43 -3.39 -41.18
C ASP A 533 -20.63 -4.18 -40.64
N ASN A 534 -20.51 -4.78 -39.44
CA ASN A 534 -21.60 -5.48 -38.74
C ASN A 534 -22.49 -4.54 -37.89
N CYS A 535 -22.45 -3.22 -38.12
CA CYS A 535 -23.07 -2.19 -37.26
C CYS A 535 -24.20 -1.38 -37.96
N ASP A 536 -24.83 -1.91 -39.00
CA ASP A 536 -25.89 -1.25 -39.79
C ASP A 536 -25.53 0.19 -40.25
N LEU A 537 -24.26 0.44 -40.57
CA LEU A 537 -23.71 1.76 -40.92
C LEU A 537 -24.26 2.28 -42.26
N GLU A 538 -25.09 3.31 -42.22
CA GLU A 538 -25.63 3.95 -43.43
C GLU A 538 -24.83 5.22 -43.80
N ASP A 539 -24.19 5.19 -44.97
CA ASP A 539 -23.34 6.28 -45.49
C ASP A 539 -22.33 6.86 -44.45
N PRO A 540 -21.41 6.05 -43.88
CA PRO A 540 -20.44 6.54 -42.89
C PRO A 540 -19.52 7.61 -43.49
N TYR A 541 -19.48 8.78 -42.84
CA TYR A 541 -18.95 10.02 -43.43
C TYR A 541 -17.82 10.65 -42.61
N GLY A 542 -18.08 11.00 -41.36
CA GLY A 542 -17.12 11.59 -40.42
C GLY A 542 -16.74 10.60 -39.31
N LEU A 543 -15.47 10.59 -38.90
CA LEU A 543 -14.95 9.68 -37.86
C LEU A 543 -14.17 10.45 -36.79
N CYS A 544 -14.30 10.03 -35.53
CA CYS A 544 -13.44 10.46 -34.43
C CYS A 544 -13.26 9.31 -33.45
N VAL A 545 -12.06 9.14 -32.89
CA VAL A 545 -11.79 8.28 -31.73
C VAL A 545 -11.38 9.14 -30.54
N ASP A 546 -11.81 8.79 -29.32
CA ASP A 546 -11.46 9.50 -28.09
C ASP A 546 -10.22 8.93 -27.37
N ASN A 547 -10.00 9.32 -26.10
CA ASN A 547 -8.87 8.84 -25.32
C ASN A 547 -9.04 7.43 -24.72
N ASN A 548 -10.24 6.84 -24.77
CA ASN A 548 -10.54 5.50 -24.28
C ASN A 548 -10.58 4.45 -25.41
N ASP A 549 -10.40 4.89 -26.66
CA ASP A 549 -10.58 4.16 -27.93
C ASP A 549 -12.06 3.98 -28.36
N ASN A 550 -13.00 4.76 -27.80
CA ASN A 550 -14.38 4.79 -28.30
C ASN A 550 -14.44 5.49 -29.67
N MET A 551 -15.14 4.89 -30.64
CA MET A 551 -15.28 5.44 -32.00
C MET A 551 -16.66 6.09 -32.21
N PHE A 552 -16.66 7.35 -32.64
CA PHE A 552 -17.85 8.10 -33.06
C PHE A 552 -17.90 8.18 -34.59
N VAL A 553 -19.07 7.89 -35.17
CA VAL A 553 -19.32 7.86 -36.61
C VAL A 553 -20.48 8.79 -36.96
N CYS A 554 -20.33 9.62 -37.99
CA CYS A 554 -21.44 10.35 -38.61
C CYS A 554 -22.05 9.52 -39.75
N GLU A 555 -23.35 9.27 -39.67
CA GLU A 555 -24.18 8.79 -40.79
C GLU A 555 -24.86 9.98 -41.49
N PHE A 556 -25.03 9.89 -42.81
CA PHE A 556 -25.36 11.06 -43.63
C PHE A 556 -26.87 11.33 -43.80
N ASN A 557 -27.72 10.30 -43.79
CA ASN A 557 -29.14 10.37 -44.21
C ASN A 557 -30.09 9.56 -43.29
N LYS A 558 -30.67 10.14 -42.23
CA LYS A 558 -31.77 9.49 -41.46
C LYS A 558 -32.91 10.47 -41.14
N GLU A 559 -33.97 10.43 -41.96
CA GLU A 559 -35.23 11.15 -41.74
C GLU A 559 -36.40 10.21 -41.39
N LEU A 560 -37.49 10.80 -40.90
CA LEU A 560 -38.63 10.12 -40.26
C LEU A 560 -39.64 9.53 -41.27
N HIS A 561 -40.31 8.43 -40.89
CA HIS A 561 -41.52 7.95 -41.55
C HIS A 561 -42.66 7.77 -40.54
N ILE A 562 -43.69 8.62 -40.65
CA ILE A 562 -45.02 8.40 -40.03
C ILE A 562 -46.06 8.45 -41.15
N GLY A 563 -46.70 7.32 -41.41
CA GLY A 563 -47.74 7.19 -42.43
C GLY A 563 -48.95 6.42 -41.91
N HIS A 564 -50.00 7.13 -41.49
CA HIS A 564 -51.28 6.48 -41.21
C HIS A 564 -51.93 6.02 -42.52
N ARG A 565 -52.35 4.75 -42.57
CA ARG A 565 -53.09 4.18 -43.69
C ARG A 565 -54.24 3.34 -43.13
N PHE A 566 -55.48 3.70 -43.47
CA PHE A 566 -56.64 2.87 -43.17
C PHE A 566 -56.54 1.54 -43.92
N VAL A 567 -56.87 0.43 -43.26
CA VAL A 567 -56.79 -0.93 -43.79
C VAL A 567 -58.17 -1.57 -43.77
N ASP A 568 -58.53 -2.23 -44.87
CA ASP A 568 -59.74 -3.06 -44.99
C ASP A 568 -59.75 -4.16 -43.90
N VAL A 569 -60.85 -4.28 -43.16
CA VAL A 569 -61.00 -5.24 -42.05
C VAL A 569 -60.77 -6.70 -42.50
N LYS A 570 -61.16 -7.08 -43.73
CA LYS A 570 -60.87 -8.43 -44.26
C LYS A 570 -59.38 -8.64 -44.54
N LYS A 571 -58.69 -7.58 -44.97
CA LYS A 571 -57.24 -7.60 -45.17
C LYS A 571 -56.50 -7.64 -43.83
N ALA A 572 -56.95 -6.85 -42.85
CA ALA A 572 -56.42 -6.83 -41.49
C ALA A 572 -56.58 -8.19 -40.80
N TYR A 573 -57.78 -8.79 -40.81
CA TYR A 573 -58.03 -10.11 -40.22
C TYR A 573 -57.13 -11.20 -40.81
N LYS A 574 -56.94 -11.22 -42.14
CA LYS A 574 -56.01 -12.17 -42.76
C LYS A 574 -54.56 -11.92 -42.32
N MET A 575 -54.09 -10.67 -42.41
CA MET A 575 -52.73 -10.30 -41.97
C MET A 575 -52.48 -10.66 -40.50
N MET A 576 -53.51 -10.59 -39.65
CA MET A 576 -53.41 -10.95 -38.23
C MET A 576 -53.39 -12.47 -38.01
N LYS A 577 -54.21 -13.27 -38.73
CA LYS A 577 -54.07 -14.75 -38.73
C LYS A 577 -52.69 -15.19 -39.20
N ASP A 578 -52.18 -14.59 -40.28
CA ASP A 578 -50.85 -14.89 -40.82
C ASP A 578 -49.73 -14.51 -39.80
N ALA A 579 -49.92 -13.44 -39.01
CA ALA A 579 -49.01 -13.05 -37.93
C ALA A 579 -49.08 -13.97 -36.70
N ILE A 580 -50.28 -14.30 -36.20
CA ILE A 580 -50.50 -15.19 -35.05
C ILE A 580 -49.84 -16.55 -35.27
N LYS A 581 -49.94 -17.10 -36.50
CA LYS A 581 -49.28 -18.36 -36.85
C LYS A 581 -47.75 -18.26 -36.84
N LYS A 582 -47.21 -17.17 -37.40
CA LYS A 582 -45.76 -16.92 -37.37
C LYS A 582 -45.25 -16.81 -35.92
N ASP A 583 -46.03 -16.15 -35.06
CA ASP A 583 -45.71 -16.02 -33.63
C ASP A 583 -45.70 -17.38 -32.92
N ALA A 584 -46.64 -18.29 -33.22
CA ALA A 584 -46.62 -19.66 -32.72
C ALA A 584 -45.33 -20.41 -33.13
N GLU A 585 -44.96 -20.33 -34.41
CA GLU A 585 -43.77 -20.97 -34.96
C GLU A 585 -42.46 -20.39 -34.36
N GLU A 586 -42.36 -19.07 -34.17
CA GLU A 586 -41.19 -18.43 -33.54
C GLU A 586 -41.05 -18.84 -32.05
N LEU A 587 -42.15 -18.95 -31.31
CA LEU A 587 -42.13 -19.40 -29.90
C LEU A 587 -41.76 -20.88 -29.73
N GLU A 588 -42.35 -21.79 -30.52
CA GLU A 588 -42.11 -23.24 -30.39
C GLU A 588 -40.75 -23.68 -30.95
N ILE A 589 -40.32 -23.12 -32.09
CA ILE A 589 -39.14 -23.61 -32.81
C ILE A 589 -37.86 -22.85 -32.43
N HIS A 590 -37.96 -21.54 -32.14
CA HIS A 590 -36.78 -20.67 -32.00
C HIS A 590 -36.56 -20.14 -30.57
N ILE A 591 -37.60 -19.96 -29.77
CA ILE A 591 -37.48 -19.35 -28.43
C ILE A 591 -37.42 -20.41 -27.32
N SER A 592 -38.38 -21.33 -27.24
CA SER A 592 -38.43 -22.31 -26.13
C SER A 592 -37.14 -23.14 -25.96
N PRO A 593 -36.52 -23.71 -27.03
CA PRO A 593 -35.34 -24.56 -26.87
C PRO A 593 -34.12 -23.83 -26.26
N VAL A 594 -34.00 -22.52 -26.47
CA VAL A 594 -32.89 -21.71 -25.92
C VAL A 594 -33.02 -21.59 -24.40
N TYR A 595 -34.23 -21.39 -23.88
CA TYR A 595 -34.48 -21.36 -22.44
C TYR A 595 -34.25 -22.73 -21.77
N ASP A 596 -34.53 -23.83 -22.48
CA ASP A 596 -34.28 -25.19 -22.01
C ASP A 596 -32.77 -25.50 -21.91
N GLU A 597 -31.97 -25.09 -22.91
CA GLU A 597 -30.50 -25.17 -22.87
C GLU A 597 -29.92 -24.35 -21.70
N TYR A 598 -30.46 -23.15 -21.46
CA TYR A 598 -30.02 -22.26 -20.39
C TYR A 598 -30.26 -22.84 -18.99
N ALA A 599 -31.42 -23.47 -18.78
CA ALA A 599 -31.71 -24.17 -17.54
C ALA A 599 -30.73 -25.32 -17.30
N LEU A 600 -30.35 -26.06 -18.35
CA LEU A 600 -29.40 -27.17 -18.27
C LEU A 600 -27.97 -26.70 -17.96
N ASP A 601 -27.52 -25.60 -18.58
CA ASP A 601 -26.20 -25.00 -18.32
C ASP A 601 -26.03 -24.58 -16.85
N LEU A 602 -27.01 -23.85 -16.30
CA LEU A 602 -26.99 -23.44 -14.89
C LEU A 602 -27.01 -24.63 -13.92
N MET A 603 -27.72 -25.72 -14.26
CA MET A 603 -27.70 -26.94 -13.45
C MET A 603 -26.33 -27.63 -13.49
N ASN A 604 -25.66 -27.66 -14.65
CA ASN A 604 -24.28 -28.18 -14.77
C ASN A 604 -23.25 -27.31 -14.05
N GLN A 605 -23.42 -25.98 -14.04
CA GLN A 605 -22.59 -25.08 -13.22
C GLN A 605 -22.79 -25.37 -11.72
N LEU A 606 -24.03 -25.59 -11.27
CA LEU A 606 -24.36 -25.92 -9.88
C LEU A 606 -23.76 -27.26 -9.41
N THR A 607 -23.79 -28.32 -10.23
CA THR A 607 -23.25 -29.63 -9.85
C THR A 607 -21.71 -29.64 -9.75
N ASN A 608 -21.04 -28.86 -10.60
CA ASN A 608 -19.57 -28.84 -10.65
C ASN A 608 -18.94 -27.89 -9.62
N LEU A 609 -19.74 -26.94 -9.09
CA LEU A 609 -19.30 -25.90 -8.15
C LEU A 609 -18.58 -26.46 -6.92
N ASP A 610 -19.08 -27.57 -6.35
CA ASP A 610 -18.57 -28.11 -5.09
C ASP A 610 -17.11 -28.61 -5.18
N GLY A 611 -16.78 -29.35 -6.25
CA GLY A 611 -15.45 -29.95 -6.46
C GLY A 611 -14.39 -28.97 -6.96
N GLU A 612 -14.77 -27.89 -7.65
CA GLU A 612 -13.81 -26.84 -8.04
C GLU A 612 -13.33 -26.04 -6.82
N TYR A 613 -14.24 -25.73 -5.89
CA TYR A 613 -13.91 -25.06 -4.63
C TYR A 613 -13.01 -25.90 -3.70
N GLU A 614 -13.11 -27.23 -3.78
CA GLU A 614 -12.24 -28.16 -3.05
C GLU A 614 -10.77 -28.07 -3.52
N LYS A 615 -10.52 -27.86 -4.82
CA LYS A 615 -9.17 -27.66 -5.37
C LYS A 615 -8.50 -26.41 -4.79
N VAL A 616 -9.24 -25.30 -4.66
CA VAL A 616 -8.71 -24.04 -4.09
C VAL A 616 -8.41 -24.20 -2.60
N THR A 617 -9.32 -24.86 -1.87
CA THR A 617 -9.16 -25.24 -0.46
C THR A 617 -7.91 -26.12 -0.24
N THR A 618 -7.64 -27.03 -1.19
CA THR A 618 -6.45 -27.88 -1.21
C THR A 618 -5.18 -27.08 -1.49
N ALA A 619 -5.20 -26.14 -2.45
CA ALA A 619 -4.06 -25.28 -2.78
C ALA A 619 -3.63 -24.38 -1.60
N ILE A 620 -4.59 -23.81 -0.87
CA ILE A 620 -4.34 -23.03 0.36
C ILE A 620 -3.72 -23.92 1.45
N SER A 621 -4.22 -25.15 1.61
CA SER A 621 -3.69 -26.11 2.59
C SER A 621 -2.23 -26.47 2.27
N LYS A 622 -1.92 -26.74 1.00
CA LYS A 622 -0.57 -27.06 0.53
C LYS A 622 0.40 -25.89 0.72
N GLN A 623 -0.02 -24.65 0.46
CA GLN A 623 0.79 -23.47 0.77
C GLN A 623 1.08 -23.38 2.29
N GLY A 624 0.12 -23.77 3.13
CA GLY A 624 0.30 -23.88 4.58
C GLY A 624 1.39 -24.88 4.97
N GLU A 625 1.38 -26.07 4.38
CA GLU A 625 2.40 -27.09 4.58
C GLU A 625 3.81 -26.60 4.20
N GLU A 626 3.96 -25.83 3.12
CA GLU A 626 5.25 -25.22 2.77
C GLU A 626 5.66 -24.12 3.76
N TRP A 627 4.73 -23.28 4.24
CA TRP A 627 5.03 -22.29 5.28
C TRP A 627 5.47 -22.94 6.61
N HIS A 628 4.86 -24.05 7.02
CA HIS A 628 5.30 -24.79 8.22
C HIS A 628 6.73 -25.31 8.08
N LYS A 629 7.09 -25.95 6.95
CA LYS A 629 8.46 -26.43 6.67
C LYS A 629 9.51 -25.32 6.70
N GLU A 630 9.17 -24.14 6.16
CA GLU A 630 10.07 -22.98 6.14
C GLU A 630 10.23 -22.36 7.54
N ILE A 631 9.20 -22.43 8.40
CA ILE A 631 9.29 -22.04 9.82
C ILE A 631 10.17 -23.03 10.59
N ASP A 632 9.97 -24.34 10.39
CA ASP A 632 10.77 -25.39 11.04
C ASP A 632 12.25 -25.28 10.67
N TYR A 633 12.57 -25.01 9.39
CA TYR A 633 13.93 -24.76 8.93
C TYR A 633 14.56 -23.51 9.58
N VAL A 634 13.78 -22.44 9.80
CA VAL A 634 14.24 -21.24 10.53
C VAL A 634 14.51 -21.55 12.01
N VAL A 635 13.67 -22.36 12.66
CA VAL A 635 13.89 -22.81 14.05
C VAL A 635 15.15 -23.68 14.14
N GLU A 636 15.26 -24.74 13.33
CA GLU A 636 16.42 -25.64 13.31
C GLU A 636 17.72 -24.85 13.09
N ARG A 637 17.72 -23.87 12.17
CA ARG A 637 18.89 -23.02 11.94
C ARG A 637 19.21 -22.13 13.15
N MET A 638 18.22 -21.51 13.81
CA MET A 638 18.47 -20.72 15.03
C MET A 638 19.00 -21.57 16.18
N GLU A 639 18.47 -22.78 16.36
CA GLU A 639 18.91 -23.71 17.42
C GLU A 639 20.34 -24.22 17.14
N ASN A 640 20.71 -24.46 15.88
CA ASN A 640 22.08 -24.77 15.47
C ASN A 640 23.05 -23.58 15.68
N GLU A 641 22.66 -22.35 15.33
CA GLU A 641 23.48 -21.16 15.60
C GLU A 641 23.71 -20.96 17.12
N ILE A 642 22.70 -21.20 17.96
CA ILE A 642 22.81 -21.19 19.42
C ILE A 642 23.71 -22.33 19.94
N SER A 643 23.59 -23.54 19.39
CA SER A 643 24.42 -24.70 19.77
C SER A 643 25.92 -24.43 19.54
N ASN A 644 26.26 -23.84 18.39
CA ASN A 644 27.64 -23.44 18.08
C ASN A 644 28.18 -22.38 19.06
N ILE A 645 27.35 -21.40 19.45
CA ILE A 645 27.72 -20.39 20.46
C ILE A 645 27.92 -21.06 21.84
N LYS A 646 27.06 -22.01 22.22
CA LYS A 646 27.13 -22.77 23.47
C LYS A 646 28.42 -23.57 23.59
N VAL A 647 28.85 -24.25 22.52
CA VAL A 647 30.12 -25.00 22.47
C VAL A 647 31.29 -24.07 22.72
N LYS A 648 31.42 -23.00 21.94
CA LYS A 648 32.53 -22.03 22.07
C LYS A 648 32.59 -21.38 23.45
N HIS A 649 31.45 -20.99 24.01
CA HIS A 649 31.37 -20.41 25.36
C HIS A 649 31.82 -21.40 26.44
N ARG A 650 31.52 -22.70 26.30
CA ARG A 650 32.05 -23.75 27.19
C ARG A 650 33.58 -23.87 27.07
N GLU A 651 34.11 -23.88 25.84
CA GLU A 651 35.55 -23.99 25.58
C GLU A 651 36.33 -22.82 26.21
N ASP A 652 35.86 -21.58 26.00
CA ASP A 652 36.47 -20.37 26.56
C ASP A 652 36.46 -20.35 28.11
N LEU A 653 35.38 -20.81 28.75
CA LEU A 653 35.26 -20.91 30.21
C LEU A 653 36.13 -22.04 30.78
N GLN A 654 36.13 -23.21 30.14
CA GLN A 654 36.93 -24.37 30.55
C GLN A 654 38.43 -24.03 30.50
N LYS A 655 38.89 -23.37 29.43
CA LYS A 655 40.27 -22.92 29.30
C LYS A 655 40.72 -22.00 30.45
N GLN A 656 39.90 -21.03 30.84
CA GLN A 656 40.19 -20.15 31.99
C GLN A 656 40.26 -20.93 33.30
N LEU A 657 39.36 -21.89 33.51
CA LEU A 657 39.36 -22.74 34.70
C LEU A 657 40.62 -23.62 34.78
N ASP A 658 41.10 -24.13 33.65
CA ASP A 658 42.32 -24.94 33.59
C ASP A 658 43.59 -24.10 33.82
N GLU A 659 43.66 -22.89 33.26
CA GLU A 659 44.73 -21.92 33.56
C GLU A 659 44.76 -21.58 35.06
N ILE A 660 43.61 -21.36 35.70
CA ILE A 660 43.48 -21.11 37.13
C ILE A 660 43.90 -22.32 37.98
N LYS A 661 43.52 -23.54 37.58
CA LYS A 661 43.92 -24.78 38.28
C LYS A 661 45.42 -25.06 38.18
N GLN A 662 46.06 -24.70 37.06
CA GLN A 662 47.52 -24.74 36.92
C GLN A 662 48.19 -23.74 37.89
N LEU A 663 47.71 -22.49 37.94
CA LEU A 663 48.23 -21.48 38.87
C LEU A 663 48.04 -21.88 40.35
N GLN A 664 46.88 -22.46 40.71
CA GLN A 664 46.65 -23.01 42.05
C GLN A 664 47.63 -24.14 42.41
N SER A 665 47.99 -24.99 41.45
CA SER A 665 48.98 -26.06 41.65
C SER A 665 50.39 -25.48 41.91
N LEU A 666 50.82 -24.53 41.10
CA LEU A 666 52.11 -23.83 41.25
C LEU A 666 52.18 -23.03 42.58
N MET A 667 51.08 -22.41 42.99
CA MET A 667 50.96 -21.72 44.27
C MET A 667 51.07 -22.68 45.46
N LYS A 668 50.44 -23.86 45.39
CA LYS A 668 50.57 -24.91 46.43
C LYS A 668 52.00 -25.45 46.53
N GLN A 669 52.69 -25.65 45.40
CA GLN A 669 54.12 -26.01 45.40
C GLN A 669 54.97 -24.89 46.04
N THR A 670 54.71 -23.63 45.67
CA THR A 670 55.42 -22.46 46.24
C THR A 670 55.24 -22.36 47.76
N LEU A 671 54.02 -22.61 48.27
CA LEU A 671 53.72 -22.62 49.71
C LEU A 671 54.45 -23.74 50.47
N LEU A 672 54.64 -24.92 49.86
CA LEU A 672 55.46 -25.99 50.45
C LEU A 672 56.92 -25.55 50.58
N THR A 673 57.52 -25.03 49.51
CA THR A 673 58.90 -24.52 49.52
C THR A 673 59.08 -23.35 50.50
N LEU A 674 58.08 -22.47 50.63
CA LEU A 674 58.10 -21.40 51.64
C LEU A 674 58.13 -21.95 53.07
N ARG A 675 57.34 -22.97 53.38
CA ARG A 675 57.34 -23.62 54.71
C ARG A 675 58.65 -24.36 54.99
N GLU A 676 59.23 -25.03 53.98
CA GLU A 676 60.58 -25.61 54.05
C GLU A 676 61.65 -24.54 54.36
N ILE A 677 61.58 -23.38 53.69
CA ILE A 677 62.46 -22.23 53.97
C ILE A 677 62.19 -21.67 55.37
N GLN A 678 60.95 -21.63 55.87
CA GLN A 678 60.66 -21.20 57.25
C GLN A 678 61.30 -22.14 58.30
N GLU A 679 61.27 -23.46 58.10
CA GLU A 679 61.88 -24.44 59.02
C GLU A 679 63.40 -24.58 58.90
N SER A 680 64.01 -24.17 57.78
CA SER A 680 65.44 -24.35 57.53
C SER A 680 66.34 -23.46 58.40
N THR A 681 67.45 -24.02 58.90
CA THR A 681 68.56 -23.26 59.52
C THR A 681 69.72 -22.98 58.58
N ASP A 682 69.65 -23.44 57.32
CA ASP A 682 70.64 -23.08 56.31
C ASP A 682 70.43 -21.62 55.89
N VAL A 683 71.46 -20.82 56.17
CA VAL A 683 71.41 -19.38 55.97
C VAL A 683 71.56 -19.02 54.48
N SER A 684 72.28 -19.82 53.71
CA SER A 684 72.44 -19.66 52.26
C SER A 684 71.12 -19.92 51.56
N PHE A 685 70.51 -21.09 51.80
CA PHE A 685 69.20 -21.49 51.27
C PHE A 685 68.10 -20.47 51.57
N THR A 686 68.09 -19.92 52.80
CA THR A 686 67.11 -18.89 53.18
C THR A 686 67.36 -17.56 52.46
N ILE A 687 68.61 -17.11 52.32
CA ILE A 687 68.97 -15.81 51.73
C ILE A 687 68.89 -15.81 50.19
N GLU A 688 68.98 -16.99 49.55
CA GLU A 688 68.81 -17.15 48.10
C GLU A 688 67.34 -17.11 47.64
N TYR A 689 66.37 -17.12 48.57
CA TYR A 689 64.95 -16.94 48.25
C TYR A 689 64.68 -15.59 47.55
N ASN A 690 63.97 -15.63 46.43
CA ASN A 690 63.46 -14.45 45.73
C ASN A 690 61.92 -14.49 45.73
N SER A 691 61.27 -13.38 46.10
CA SER A 691 59.81 -13.32 46.21
C SER A 691 59.12 -13.54 44.87
N LYS A 692 58.13 -14.43 44.87
CA LYS A 692 57.27 -14.73 43.71
C LYS A 692 55.88 -14.11 43.80
N ILE A 693 55.58 -13.31 44.82
CA ILE A 693 54.24 -12.72 44.98
C ILE A 693 53.82 -11.88 43.76
N THR A 694 54.75 -11.21 43.10
CA THR A 694 54.49 -10.42 41.88
C THR A 694 54.17 -11.26 40.63
N GLU A 695 54.36 -12.58 40.70
CA GLU A 695 53.87 -13.55 39.70
C GLU A 695 52.38 -13.83 39.94
N PHE A 696 51.97 -14.07 41.19
CA PHE A 696 50.59 -14.40 41.60
C PHE A 696 49.69 -13.17 41.85
N SER A 697 50.24 -11.97 42.01
CA SER A 697 49.47 -10.73 42.21
C SER A 697 48.87 -10.17 40.91
N LYS A 698 49.17 -10.79 39.77
CA LYS A 698 48.61 -10.45 38.46
C LYS A 698 47.33 -11.26 38.27
N SER A 699 46.18 -10.63 38.56
CA SER A 699 44.87 -11.23 38.32
C SER A 699 44.74 -11.76 36.88
N PRO A 700 44.25 -13.00 36.67
CA PRO A 700 43.93 -13.51 35.34
C PRO A 700 42.93 -12.60 34.61
N THR A 701 43.03 -12.56 33.27
CA THR A 701 42.12 -11.77 32.43
C THR A 701 40.69 -12.32 32.50
N ARG A 702 39.85 -11.74 33.35
CA ARG A 702 38.46 -12.19 33.53
C ARG A 702 37.60 -11.80 32.33
N PHE A 703 37.13 -12.78 31.57
CA PHE A 703 36.12 -12.56 30.53
C PHE A 703 34.72 -12.57 31.16
N LEU A 704 34.00 -11.46 31.08
CA LEU A 704 32.61 -11.34 31.53
C LEU A 704 31.65 -11.72 30.40
N TYR A 705 31.29 -13.01 30.32
CA TYR A 705 30.31 -13.50 29.36
C TYR A 705 28.88 -13.18 29.83
N SER A 706 28.16 -12.38 29.05
CA SER A 706 26.71 -12.26 29.16
C SER A 706 26.03 -13.36 28.33
N MET A 707 25.01 -14.00 28.90
CA MET A 707 24.19 -14.95 28.13
C MET A 707 23.50 -14.21 26.96
N PRO A 708 23.51 -14.78 25.74
CA PRO A 708 22.79 -14.19 24.62
C PRO A 708 21.28 -14.20 24.90
N THR A 709 20.55 -13.25 24.34
CA THR A 709 19.09 -13.14 24.51
C THR A 709 18.38 -13.33 23.19
N PHE A 710 17.39 -14.22 23.18
CA PHE A 710 16.41 -14.31 22.09
C PHE A 710 15.28 -13.33 22.37
N ILE A 711 15.09 -12.37 21.47
CA ILE A 711 13.97 -11.44 21.50
C ILE A 711 12.98 -11.88 20.41
N PRO A 712 11.87 -12.57 20.77
CA PRO A 712 10.81 -12.89 19.82
C PRO A 712 10.16 -11.59 19.33
N LYS A 713 9.79 -11.55 18.05
CA LYS A 713 9.02 -10.44 17.49
C LYS A 713 7.53 -10.72 17.59
N LEU A 714 6.75 -9.64 17.72
CA LEU A 714 5.29 -9.70 17.73
C LEU A 714 4.77 -10.20 16.38
N ILE A 715 4.11 -11.36 16.40
CA ILE A 715 3.48 -11.96 15.23
C ILE A 715 2.20 -11.19 14.88
N SER A 716 1.86 -11.11 13.59
CA SER A 716 0.69 -10.36 13.12
C SER A 716 0.03 -11.10 11.95
N HIS A 717 -1.09 -11.77 12.23
CA HIS A 717 -1.91 -12.44 11.21
C HIS A 717 -2.26 -11.55 10.02
N VAL A 718 -2.46 -10.22 10.21
CA VAL A 718 -2.72 -9.27 9.10
C VAL A 718 -1.52 -9.21 8.13
N LYS A 719 -0.29 -9.19 8.65
CA LYS A 719 0.92 -9.20 7.82
C LYS A 719 1.16 -10.57 7.18
N ILE A 720 0.96 -11.65 7.94
CA ILE A 720 1.06 -13.02 7.41
C ILE A 720 0.09 -13.20 6.24
N TYR A 721 -1.17 -12.80 6.39
CA TYR A 721 -2.18 -12.85 5.32
C TYR A 721 -1.70 -12.15 4.05
N SER A 722 -1.05 -10.98 4.15
CA SER A 722 -0.53 -10.26 2.98
C SER A 722 0.65 -10.94 2.28
N TYR A 723 1.39 -11.81 2.97
CA TYR A 723 2.51 -12.57 2.44
C TYR A 723 2.17 -14.02 2.04
N PHE A 724 1.06 -14.57 2.53
CA PHE A 724 0.71 -15.98 2.32
C PHE A 724 0.29 -16.29 0.87
N GLY A 725 -0.59 -15.45 0.31
CA GLY A 725 -1.12 -15.58 -1.06
C GLY A 725 -2.33 -14.67 -1.26
N GLU A 726 -2.86 -14.65 -2.48
CA GLU A 726 -4.05 -13.87 -2.84
C GLU A 726 -5.14 -14.77 -3.43
N ILE A 727 -6.39 -14.52 -3.06
CA ILE A 727 -7.58 -15.16 -3.64
C ILE A 727 -8.18 -14.16 -4.62
N THR A 728 -8.38 -14.55 -5.88
CA THR A 728 -8.99 -13.64 -6.87
C THR A 728 -10.44 -13.32 -6.51
N PRO A 729 -10.87 -12.04 -6.64
CA PRO A 729 -12.17 -11.59 -6.14
C PRO A 729 -13.34 -12.15 -6.95
N LEU A 730 -14.50 -12.23 -6.29
CA LEU A 730 -15.79 -12.64 -6.86
C LEU A 730 -16.07 -11.94 -8.22
N ARG A 731 -16.17 -12.74 -9.29
CA ARG A 731 -16.45 -12.28 -10.66
C ARG A 731 -17.58 -13.08 -11.31
N THR A 732 -18.80 -12.59 -11.15
CA THR A 732 -19.95 -13.05 -11.95
C THR A 732 -19.89 -12.42 -13.33
N THR A 733 -19.58 -13.21 -14.37
CA THR A 733 -19.67 -12.75 -15.76
C THR A 733 -21.08 -13.00 -16.28
N ARG A 734 -21.71 -11.96 -16.82
CA ARG A 734 -22.82 -12.13 -17.75
C ARG A 734 -22.20 -12.44 -19.10
N GLU A 735 -22.51 -13.60 -19.66
CA GLU A 735 -22.31 -13.87 -21.09
C GLU A 735 -23.68 -13.68 -21.75
N GLU A 736 -23.73 -13.02 -22.91
CA GLU A 736 -24.97 -12.93 -23.68
C GLU A 736 -25.26 -14.26 -24.41
N PRO A 737 -26.48 -14.51 -24.89
CA PRO A 737 -26.71 -15.50 -25.94
C PRO A 737 -25.74 -15.23 -27.09
N ALA A 738 -25.01 -16.26 -27.53
CA ALA A 738 -23.70 -16.10 -28.17
C ALA A 738 -23.70 -15.32 -29.50
N VAL A 739 -23.66 -13.99 -29.39
CA VAL A 739 -22.90 -13.05 -30.23
C VAL A 739 -22.06 -12.22 -29.24
N SER A 740 -20.80 -11.95 -29.55
CA SER A 740 -19.73 -11.87 -28.53
C SER A 740 -19.35 -10.46 -28.04
N ALA A 741 -19.32 -10.27 -26.71
CA ALA A 741 -18.54 -9.21 -26.02
C ALA A 741 -18.17 -9.60 -24.56
N LYS A 742 -17.16 -8.95 -23.97
CA LYS A 742 -16.72 -9.11 -22.55
C LYS A 742 -16.09 -7.82 -21.96
N PRO A 743 -15.98 -7.68 -20.60
CA PRO A 743 -16.37 -6.42 -19.95
C PRO A 743 -15.28 -5.67 -19.14
N GLU A 744 -15.69 -4.52 -18.58
CA GLU A 744 -14.86 -3.56 -17.82
C GLU A 744 -14.51 -3.96 -16.36
N ASN A 745 -13.65 -3.16 -15.70
CA ASN A 745 -13.24 -3.30 -14.30
C ASN A 745 -13.58 -2.05 -13.45
N THR A 746 -13.81 -2.26 -12.15
CA THR A 746 -14.00 -1.20 -11.14
C THR A 746 -12.68 -0.64 -10.59
N LEU A 747 -12.72 0.59 -10.06
CA LEU A 747 -11.58 1.35 -9.54
C LEU A 747 -11.74 1.73 -8.06
N GLY A 748 -10.62 1.84 -7.35
CA GLY A 748 -10.50 2.38 -5.98
C GLY A 748 -9.02 2.56 -5.62
N GLY A 749 -8.66 3.61 -4.87
CA GLY A 749 -7.26 4.04 -4.69
C GLY A 749 -6.84 4.33 -3.25
N GLU A 750 -5.57 4.07 -2.94
CA GLU A 750 -4.92 4.46 -1.67
C GLU A 750 -4.63 5.97 -1.64
N LEU A 751 -4.43 6.55 -0.45
CA LEU A 751 -4.07 7.98 -0.32
C LEU A 751 -2.75 8.30 -1.03
N LEU A 752 -2.77 9.25 -1.98
CA LEU A 752 -1.56 9.75 -2.62
C LEU A 752 -0.60 10.33 -1.58
N GLY A 753 0.69 10.02 -1.68
CA GLY A 753 1.72 10.60 -0.80
C GLY A 753 1.65 12.14 -0.73
N LYS A 754 1.27 12.78 -1.84
CA LYS A 754 1.03 14.22 -1.95
C LYS A 754 -0.27 14.51 -2.74
N PRO A 755 -1.26 15.21 -2.16
CA PRO A 755 -2.44 15.69 -2.90
C PRO A 755 -2.07 16.65 -4.03
N GLU A 756 -2.79 16.60 -5.14
CA GLU A 756 -2.53 17.39 -6.33
C GLU A 756 -3.74 18.22 -6.77
N LEU A 757 -3.54 19.53 -6.95
CA LEU A 757 -4.53 20.40 -7.57
C LEU A 757 -4.59 20.10 -9.07
N LYS A 758 -5.68 19.48 -9.55
CA LYS A 758 -5.84 19.07 -10.96
C LYS A 758 -6.51 20.15 -11.82
N LYS A 759 -7.47 20.90 -11.28
CA LYS A 759 -8.21 21.93 -12.03
C LYS A 759 -8.69 23.06 -11.12
N ILE A 760 -8.82 24.25 -11.70
CA ILE A 760 -9.56 25.38 -11.13
C ILE A 760 -10.68 25.73 -12.12
N ILE A 761 -11.92 25.78 -11.64
CA ILE A 761 -13.12 26.21 -12.36
C ILE A 761 -13.45 27.64 -11.91
N GLN A 762 -13.55 28.58 -12.84
CA GLN A 762 -13.97 29.94 -12.56
C GLN A 762 -15.48 30.10 -12.83
N THR A 763 -16.27 30.20 -11.76
CA THR A 763 -17.75 30.18 -11.84
C THR A 763 -18.39 31.52 -12.27
N GLY A 764 -17.60 32.60 -12.26
CA GLY A 764 -18.11 33.96 -12.44
C GLY A 764 -19.01 34.46 -11.30
N TYR A 765 -19.06 33.75 -10.17
CA TYR A 765 -19.68 34.21 -8.93
C TYR A 765 -18.66 34.84 -7.98
N GLU A 766 -19.14 35.67 -7.07
CA GLU A 766 -18.44 36.04 -5.84
C GLU A 766 -19.12 35.34 -4.65
N GLU A 767 -18.37 35.00 -3.60
CA GLU A 767 -18.90 34.38 -2.36
C GLU A 767 -19.53 32.99 -2.58
N LEU A 768 -18.81 32.05 -3.20
CA LEU A 768 -19.27 30.66 -3.37
C LEU A 768 -19.54 29.97 -2.04
N ARG A 769 -20.73 29.37 -1.87
CA ARG A 769 -21.19 28.79 -0.60
C ARG A 769 -21.08 27.28 -0.51
N SER A 770 -21.54 26.57 -1.54
CA SER A 770 -21.58 25.11 -1.57
C SER A 770 -21.36 24.55 -2.98
N VAL A 771 -21.01 23.28 -3.05
CA VAL A 771 -20.77 22.50 -4.28
C VAL A 771 -21.26 21.07 -4.08
N ALA A 772 -21.91 20.50 -5.09
CA ALA A 772 -22.23 19.08 -5.16
C ALA A 772 -22.10 18.56 -6.59
N CYS A 773 -21.60 17.34 -6.72
CA CYS A 773 -21.43 16.62 -7.97
C CYS A 773 -21.52 15.11 -7.69
N HIS A 774 -21.95 14.33 -8.69
CA HIS A 774 -21.71 12.88 -8.69
C HIS A 774 -20.44 12.52 -9.46
N ASN A 775 -20.05 13.34 -10.42
CA ASN A 775 -18.94 13.13 -11.33
C ASN A 775 -18.45 14.48 -11.90
N GLU A 776 -17.44 14.44 -12.75
CA GLU A 776 -16.83 15.61 -13.37
C GLU A 776 -17.72 16.32 -14.41
N GLU A 777 -18.82 15.67 -14.84
CA GLU A 777 -19.76 16.20 -15.84
C GLU A 777 -20.62 17.36 -15.31
N ARG A 778 -21.13 17.24 -14.08
CA ARG A 778 -22.17 18.14 -13.52
C ARG A 778 -21.85 18.53 -12.08
N ILE A 779 -21.31 19.74 -11.93
CA ILE A 779 -20.85 20.36 -10.69
C ILE A 779 -21.77 21.55 -10.38
N TRP A 780 -22.73 21.32 -9.49
CA TRP A 780 -23.69 22.34 -9.05
C TRP A 780 -23.09 23.24 -7.97
N THR A 781 -23.40 24.54 -8.00
CA THR A 781 -22.90 25.49 -7.01
C THR A 781 -23.79 26.73 -6.82
N THR A 782 -23.69 27.35 -5.64
CA THR A 782 -24.39 28.58 -5.24
C THR A 782 -23.43 29.66 -4.77
N CYS A 783 -23.86 30.92 -4.90
CA CYS A 783 -23.17 32.09 -4.36
C CYS A 783 -23.97 32.74 -3.22
N GLY A 784 -23.32 33.56 -2.41
CA GLY A 784 -23.96 34.31 -1.32
C GLY A 784 -24.66 35.60 -1.74
N LYS A 785 -24.94 35.82 -3.03
CA LYS A 785 -25.43 37.11 -3.57
C LYS A 785 -26.69 37.01 -4.43
N THR A 786 -26.78 36.06 -5.36
CA THR A 786 -27.95 35.90 -6.26
C THR A 786 -28.76 34.65 -5.89
N ASN A 787 -30.01 34.58 -6.34
CA ASN A 787 -30.87 33.40 -6.17
C ASN A 787 -30.67 32.34 -7.26
N ASP A 788 -29.60 32.45 -8.05
CA ASP A 788 -29.27 31.50 -9.10
C ASP A 788 -28.43 30.35 -8.53
N ILE A 789 -28.69 29.14 -9.04
CA ILE A 789 -27.89 27.93 -8.85
C ILE A 789 -27.34 27.57 -10.23
N LYS A 790 -26.02 27.41 -10.36
CA LYS A 790 -25.38 27.10 -11.65
C LYS A 790 -24.81 25.69 -11.65
N CYS A 791 -24.92 25.02 -12.79
CA CYS A 791 -24.20 23.78 -13.07
C CYS A 791 -23.01 24.07 -13.99
N PHE A 792 -21.83 23.57 -13.66
CA PHE A 792 -20.63 23.63 -14.49
C PHE A 792 -20.11 22.22 -14.80
N ASN A 793 -19.37 22.04 -15.89
CA ASN A 793 -18.51 20.85 -16.03
C ASN A 793 -17.08 21.14 -15.55
N ILE A 794 -16.24 20.10 -15.44
CA ILE A 794 -14.83 20.23 -15.03
C ILE A 794 -14.02 21.22 -15.89
N LYS A 795 -14.36 21.38 -17.18
CA LYS A 795 -13.70 22.35 -18.07
C LYS A 795 -14.03 23.80 -17.73
N GLY A 796 -15.13 24.02 -17.00
CA GLY A 796 -15.57 25.32 -16.48
C GLY A 796 -16.67 25.99 -17.31
N PHE A 797 -17.26 25.29 -18.26
CA PHE A 797 -18.41 25.79 -19.02
C PHE A 797 -19.68 25.74 -18.17
N LEU A 798 -20.54 26.75 -18.32
CA LEU A 798 -21.85 26.82 -17.69
C LEU A 798 -22.85 25.97 -18.47
N LEU A 799 -23.52 25.03 -17.79
CA LEU A 799 -24.42 24.04 -18.39
C LEU A 799 -25.90 24.39 -18.20
N ASP A 800 -26.22 24.88 -17.00
CA ASP A 800 -27.59 25.14 -16.56
C ASP A 800 -27.58 26.28 -15.52
N THR A 801 -28.69 27.00 -15.38
CA THR A 801 -28.89 28.06 -14.38
C THR A 801 -30.33 28.06 -13.88
N ILE A 802 -30.53 27.49 -12.70
CA ILE A 802 -31.83 27.33 -12.04
C ILE A 802 -32.03 28.47 -11.04
N LYS A 803 -33.26 28.99 -10.89
CA LYS A 803 -33.56 30.09 -9.96
C LYS A 803 -34.36 29.60 -8.75
N SER A 804 -33.82 29.85 -7.56
CA SER A 804 -34.53 29.61 -6.29
C SER A 804 -35.81 30.43 -6.22
N LYS A 805 -36.91 29.77 -5.84
CA LYS A 805 -38.26 30.33 -5.64
C LYS A 805 -38.34 31.23 -4.39
N SER A 806 -37.23 31.41 -3.66
CA SER A 806 -37.12 32.24 -2.46
C SER A 806 -36.72 33.70 -2.72
N GLY A 807 -36.20 34.02 -3.91
CA GLY A 807 -35.60 35.34 -4.19
C GLY A 807 -34.28 35.61 -3.42
N LYS A 808 -33.72 34.58 -2.77
CA LYS A 808 -32.40 34.59 -2.11
C LYS A 808 -31.59 33.37 -2.56
N TRP A 809 -30.30 33.39 -2.25
CA TRP A 809 -29.45 32.21 -2.42
C TRP A 809 -29.94 31.07 -1.52
N PRO A 810 -29.88 29.80 -1.98
CA PRO A 810 -29.95 28.65 -1.08
C PRO A 810 -28.82 28.68 -0.05
N ASN A 811 -29.06 28.09 1.12
CA ASN A 811 -28.01 27.95 2.14
C ASN A 811 -26.99 26.86 1.73
N ASP A 812 -27.47 25.77 1.14
CA ASP A 812 -26.71 24.58 0.77
C ASP A 812 -27.41 23.77 -0.33
N LEU A 813 -26.71 22.78 -0.88
CA LEU A 813 -27.17 21.91 -1.96
C LEU A 813 -26.52 20.53 -1.94
N THR A 814 -27.27 19.51 -2.35
CA THR A 814 -26.86 18.09 -2.38
C THR A 814 -27.59 17.37 -3.53
N LEU A 815 -27.21 16.12 -3.82
CA LEU A 815 -27.83 15.27 -4.84
C LEU A 815 -28.47 14.04 -4.19
N ASP A 816 -29.58 13.54 -4.74
CA ASP A 816 -30.03 12.16 -4.47
C ASP A 816 -29.33 11.16 -5.40
N LYS A 817 -29.53 9.85 -5.18
CA LYS A 817 -28.83 8.79 -5.92
C LYS A 817 -29.11 8.83 -7.43
N GLU A 818 -30.31 9.27 -7.78
CA GLU A 818 -30.82 9.44 -9.12
C GLU A 818 -30.20 10.67 -9.82
N GLY A 819 -29.55 11.56 -9.07
CA GLY A 819 -28.87 12.76 -9.56
C GLY A 819 -29.77 14.01 -9.62
N ASN A 820 -30.94 13.98 -8.97
CA ASN A 820 -31.80 15.15 -8.80
C ASN A 820 -31.14 16.13 -7.82
N LEU A 821 -31.36 17.43 -8.01
CA LEU A 821 -30.78 18.47 -7.17
C LEU A 821 -31.70 18.81 -6.00
N LEU A 822 -31.20 18.71 -4.77
CA LEU A 822 -31.88 19.15 -3.55
C LEU A 822 -31.18 20.37 -2.97
N PHE A 823 -31.93 21.40 -2.55
CA PHE A 823 -31.36 22.63 -1.99
C PHE A 823 -32.24 23.24 -0.88
N SER A 824 -31.59 23.95 0.05
CA SER A 824 -32.22 24.49 1.27
C SER A 824 -32.55 25.98 1.15
N GLU A 825 -33.83 26.34 1.28
CA GLU A 825 -34.31 27.72 1.18
C GLU A 825 -34.69 28.27 2.55
N GLY A 826 -33.69 28.72 3.31
CA GLY A 826 -33.84 29.17 4.69
C GLY A 826 -34.93 30.23 4.93
N THR A 827 -35.17 31.12 3.96
CA THR A 827 -36.21 32.16 4.03
C THR A 827 -37.62 31.65 3.75
N ARG A 828 -37.78 30.66 2.86
CA ARG A 828 -39.07 29.96 2.63
C ARG A 828 -39.38 28.92 3.71
N ARG A 829 -38.36 28.54 4.50
CA ARG A 829 -38.34 27.40 5.43
C ARG A 829 -38.60 26.06 4.72
N THR A 830 -38.01 25.88 3.55
CA THR A 830 -38.23 24.70 2.70
C THR A 830 -36.93 23.98 2.32
N VAL A 831 -37.07 22.69 2.04
CA VAL A 831 -36.15 21.94 1.18
C VAL A 831 -36.87 21.66 -0.12
N THR A 832 -36.20 21.97 -1.22
CA THR A 832 -36.77 21.98 -2.58
C THR A 832 -35.95 21.01 -3.43
N ILE A 833 -36.62 20.15 -4.20
CA ILE A 833 -36.01 19.14 -5.08
C ILE A 833 -36.31 19.49 -6.54
N ILE A 834 -35.38 19.17 -7.44
CA ILE A 834 -35.52 19.39 -8.88
C ILE A 834 -35.42 18.05 -9.60
N LYS A 835 -36.54 17.60 -10.15
CA LYS A 835 -36.72 16.28 -10.76
C LYS A 835 -37.28 16.45 -12.17
N ASN A 836 -36.66 15.80 -13.15
CA ASN A 836 -37.00 15.94 -14.57
C ASN A 836 -37.03 17.40 -15.10
N GLY A 837 -36.36 18.33 -14.42
CA GLY A 837 -36.39 19.78 -14.72
C GLY A 837 -37.50 20.57 -14.01
N GLU A 838 -38.48 19.90 -13.39
CA GLU A 838 -39.51 20.54 -12.57
C GLU A 838 -39.02 20.76 -11.13
N THR A 839 -39.58 21.76 -10.43
CA THR A 839 -39.11 22.19 -9.10
C THR A 839 -40.19 21.97 -8.04
N GLU A 840 -40.05 20.92 -7.24
CA GLU A 840 -41.00 20.45 -6.22
C GLU A 840 -40.58 20.88 -4.79
N GLU A 841 -41.55 21.09 -3.90
CA GLU A 841 -41.31 21.43 -2.48
C GLU A 841 -41.40 20.15 -1.64
N LEU A 842 -40.26 19.62 -1.18
CA LEU A 842 -40.17 18.29 -0.54
C LEU A 842 -40.49 18.34 0.97
N ILE A 843 -40.00 19.37 1.65
CA ILE A 843 -40.18 19.58 3.11
C ILE A 843 -40.46 21.06 3.37
N ARG A 844 -41.41 21.34 4.27
CA ARG A 844 -41.67 22.67 4.83
C ARG A 844 -41.62 22.59 6.36
N VAL A 845 -40.67 23.30 6.98
CA VAL A 845 -40.49 23.31 8.45
C VAL A 845 -41.10 24.55 9.09
N GLN A 846 -41.59 24.41 10.32
CA GLN A 846 -42.20 25.48 11.12
C GLN A 846 -41.33 25.79 12.33
N GLY A 847 -41.17 27.07 12.70
CA GLY A 847 -40.33 27.50 13.84
C GLY A 847 -38.80 27.39 13.64
N TRP A 848 -38.36 26.59 12.67
CA TRP A 848 -36.96 26.32 12.33
C TRP A 848 -36.57 26.89 10.95
N MET A 849 -35.28 27.03 10.69
CA MET A 849 -34.69 27.47 9.42
C MET A 849 -33.69 26.41 8.92
N PRO A 850 -33.89 25.80 7.74
CA PRO A 850 -32.99 24.79 7.20
C PRO A 850 -31.66 25.41 6.73
N ASN A 851 -30.56 24.76 7.07
CA ASN A 851 -29.19 25.15 6.74
C ASN A 851 -28.60 24.21 5.68
N THR A 852 -28.13 23.03 6.08
CA THR A 852 -27.37 22.10 5.22
C THR A 852 -28.06 20.77 5.02
N LEU A 853 -27.71 20.08 3.94
CA LEU A 853 -28.38 18.87 3.46
C LEU A 853 -27.38 17.75 3.19
N CYS A 854 -27.75 16.51 3.53
CA CYS A 854 -27.02 15.32 3.09
C CYS A 854 -28.01 14.18 2.82
N VAL A 855 -27.95 13.60 1.62
CA VAL A 855 -28.68 12.36 1.32
C VAL A 855 -27.83 11.16 1.77
N THR A 856 -28.47 10.23 2.46
CA THR A 856 -27.84 9.02 3.00
C THR A 856 -27.82 7.86 2.01
N SER A 857 -27.04 6.83 2.31
CA SER A 857 -27.05 5.57 1.56
C SER A 857 -28.41 4.84 1.59
N SER A 858 -29.33 5.16 2.51
CA SER A 858 -30.71 4.68 2.53
C SER A 858 -31.70 5.56 1.73
N SER A 859 -31.24 6.62 1.06
CA SER A 859 -32.08 7.68 0.46
C SER A 859 -32.90 8.50 1.47
N ASP A 860 -32.61 8.39 2.78
CA ASP A 860 -33.11 9.37 3.75
C ASP A 860 -32.35 10.69 3.59
N LEU A 861 -33.04 11.81 3.80
CA LEU A 861 -32.47 13.15 3.78
C LEU A 861 -32.21 13.62 5.22
N LEU A 862 -30.98 14.00 5.52
CA LEU A 862 -30.62 14.73 6.73
C LEU A 862 -30.66 16.24 6.45
N VAL A 863 -31.23 17.00 7.39
CA VAL A 863 -31.35 18.46 7.34
C VAL A 863 -30.84 19.05 8.65
N SER A 864 -29.81 19.90 8.61
CA SER A 864 -29.44 20.72 9.77
C SER A 864 -30.31 21.97 9.82
N MET A 865 -30.67 22.42 11.02
CA MET A 865 -31.53 23.59 11.20
C MET A 865 -31.30 24.29 12.54
N TYR A 866 -31.60 25.58 12.58
CA TYR A 866 -31.62 26.41 13.80
C TYR A 866 -33.01 27.03 13.99
N ASN A 867 -33.37 27.36 15.23
CA ASN A 867 -34.68 27.93 15.55
C ASN A 867 -34.73 29.45 15.28
N ASN A 868 -35.94 30.02 15.26
CA ASN A 868 -36.15 31.47 15.03
C ASN A 868 -35.35 32.37 15.99
N GLU A 869 -35.25 31.99 17.27
CA GLU A 869 -34.49 32.72 18.32
C GLU A 869 -32.97 32.65 18.12
N LYS A 870 -32.49 31.63 17.40
CA LYS A 870 -31.06 31.34 17.12
C LYS A 870 -30.28 30.96 18.37
N ASP A 871 -30.93 30.38 19.38
CA ASP A 871 -30.31 29.82 20.58
C ASP A 871 -30.25 28.28 20.57
N GLN A 872 -30.85 27.62 19.57
CA GLN A 872 -30.82 26.17 19.40
C GLN A 872 -30.46 25.74 17.97
N SER A 873 -29.96 24.51 17.83
CA SER A 873 -29.70 23.87 16.54
C SER A 873 -29.88 22.36 16.65
N LYS A 874 -30.44 21.73 15.61
CA LYS A 874 -30.66 20.28 15.52
C LYS A 874 -30.39 19.75 14.12
N VAL A 875 -30.21 18.44 14.01
CA VAL A 875 -30.24 17.69 12.75
C VAL A 875 -31.47 16.80 12.74
N VAL A 876 -32.15 16.71 11.61
CA VAL A 876 -33.38 15.91 11.47
C VAL A 876 -33.25 14.99 10.26
N ARG A 877 -33.57 13.70 10.44
CA ARG A 877 -33.64 12.72 9.35
C ARG A 877 -35.08 12.60 8.86
N TYR A 878 -35.26 12.68 7.54
CA TYR A 878 -36.54 12.52 6.85
C TYR A 878 -36.47 11.38 5.84
N THR A 879 -37.54 10.59 5.72
CA THR A 879 -37.76 9.71 4.56
C THR A 879 -38.83 10.37 3.69
N GLY A 880 -38.43 10.88 2.52
CA GLY A 880 -39.27 11.80 1.75
C GLY A 880 -39.61 13.05 2.58
N SER A 881 -40.90 13.31 2.79
CA SER A 881 -41.40 14.41 3.62
C SER A 881 -41.61 14.06 5.10
N THR A 882 -41.45 12.80 5.50
CA THR A 882 -41.78 12.31 6.86
C THR A 882 -40.58 12.36 7.79
N GLU A 883 -40.66 13.11 8.90
CA GLU A 883 -39.64 13.10 9.96
C GLU A 883 -39.55 11.70 10.60
N LYS A 884 -38.33 11.17 10.68
CA LYS A 884 -38.01 9.87 11.31
C LYS A 884 -37.34 10.02 12.67
N GLN A 885 -36.56 11.09 12.85
CA GLN A 885 -35.60 11.21 13.93
C GLN A 885 -35.13 12.67 14.05
N THR A 886 -35.22 13.24 15.25
CA THR A 886 -34.55 14.49 15.61
C THR A 886 -33.33 14.16 16.47
N ILE A 887 -32.20 14.77 16.14
CA ILE A 887 -30.92 14.67 16.85
C ILE A 887 -30.57 16.08 17.32
N GLN A 888 -30.49 16.29 18.63
CA GLN A 888 -30.31 17.63 19.22
C GLN A 888 -29.55 17.60 20.54
N PHE A 889 -29.80 16.59 21.37
CA PHE A 889 -29.19 16.42 22.69
C PHE A 889 -28.44 15.08 22.77
N ASP A 890 -27.44 15.01 23.63
CA ASP A 890 -26.79 13.75 24.03
C ASP A 890 -27.62 13.00 25.09
N ASP A 891 -27.14 11.82 25.50
CA ASP A 891 -27.81 10.95 26.49
C ASP A 891 -27.88 11.57 27.91
N GLU A 892 -27.11 12.64 28.17
CA GLU A 892 -27.18 13.43 29.39
C GLU A 892 -28.12 14.66 29.26
N GLY A 893 -28.76 14.83 28.09
CA GLY A 893 -29.67 15.95 27.80
C GLY A 893 -28.99 17.26 27.44
N LYS A 894 -27.67 17.27 27.20
CA LYS A 894 -26.92 18.48 26.82
C LYS A 894 -26.97 18.68 25.30
N PRO A 895 -26.99 19.92 24.79
CA PRO A 895 -27.09 20.17 23.36
C PRO A 895 -25.81 19.74 22.63
N LEU A 896 -25.96 18.86 21.63
CA LEU A 896 -24.87 18.38 20.77
C LEU A 896 -24.24 19.50 19.94
N TYR A 897 -25.06 20.48 19.53
CA TYR A 897 -24.69 21.54 18.59
C TYR A 897 -24.87 22.92 19.23
N SER A 898 -24.04 23.88 18.85
CA SER A 898 -24.06 25.21 19.49
C SER A 898 -25.26 26.05 19.03
N GLY A 899 -25.92 26.69 20.01
CA GLY A 899 -27.03 27.61 19.79
C GLY A 899 -26.61 28.88 19.05
N ASN A 900 -26.85 28.92 17.74
CA ASN A 900 -26.62 30.07 16.86
C ASN A 900 -27.12 29.82 15.43
N ASN A 901 -27.25 30.92 14.68
CA ASN A 901 -27.44 30.92 13.22
C ASN A 901 -26.17 30.57 12.42
N GLY A 902 -25.12 30.04 13.04
CA GLY A 902 -23.96 29.52 12.33
C GLY A 902 -24.35 28.32 11.49
N ILE A 903 -23.90 28.29 10.22
CA ILE A 903 -24.07 27.13 9.34
C ILE A 903 -23.29 25.96 9.93
N LYS A 904 -23.94 24.80 9.98
CA LYS A 904 -23.41 23.55 10.51
C LYS A 904 -23.50 22.53 9.38
N TYR A 905 -22.40 22.16 8.75
CA TYR A 905 -22.44 21.26 7.59
C TYR A 905 -22.55 19.82 8.07
N ILE A 906 -23.17 18.97 7.27
CA ILE A 906 -23.48 17.59 7.63
C ILE A 906 -23.05 16.64 6.53
N THR A 907 -22.54 15.48 6.92
CA THR A 907 -22.29 14.36 6.01
C THR A 907 -22.50 13.03 6.75
N VAL A 908 -22.46 11.93 6.01
CA VAL A 908 -22.58 10.58 6.57
C VAL A 908 -21.46 9.71 6.02
N ASN A 909 -20.70 9.08 6.92
CA ASN A 909 -19.61 8.16 6.54
C ASN A 909 -20.17 6.78 6.14
N LYS A 910 -19.32 5.85 5.71
CA LYS A 910 -19.75 4.49 5.33
C LYS A 910 -20.18 3.60 6.51
N ASN A 911 -19.85 3.94 7.76
CA ASN A 911 -20.47 3.31 8.93
C ASN A 911 -21.96 3.69 9.08
N GLY A 912 -22.37 4.84 8.51
CA GLY A 912 -23.67 5.46 8.76
C GLY A 912 -23.69 6.45 9.93
N ASP A 913 -22.52 6.84 10.45
CA ASP A 913 -22.37 7.91 11.44
C ASP A 913 -22.67 9.26 10.79
N ILE A 914 -23.32 10.16 11.52
CA ILE A 914 -23.60 11.52 11.07
C ILE A 914 -22.52 12.45 11.63
N CYS A 915 -21.72 13.02 10.73
CA CYS A 915 -20.64 13.94 11.05
C CYS A 915 -21.11 15.37 10.81
N VAL A 916 -21.14 16.18 11.87
CA VAL A 916 -21.65 17.57 11.86
C VAL A 916 -20.54 18.54 12.20
N SER A 917 -20.16 19.41 11.26
CA SER A 917 -19.24 20.52 11.54
C SER A 917 -19.96 21.67 12.25
N ASP A 918 -19.37 22.21 13.30
CA ASP A 918 -19.85 23.39 13.99
C ASP A 918 -18.74 24.44 14.11
N CYS A 919 -18.79 25.40 13.18
CA CYS A 919 -17.85 26.52 13.09
C CYS A 919 -17.85 27.47 14.30
N LYS A 920 -18.85 27.38 15.19
CA LYS A 920 -19.00 28.20 16.40
C LYS A 920 -18.60 27.45 17.67
N ALA A 921 -18.81 26.14 17.71
CA ALA A 921 -18.23 25.26 18.73
C ALA A 921 -16.73 24.98 18.49
N GLY A 922 -16.20 25.28 17.29
CA GLY A 922 -14.82 24.99 16.92
C GLY A 922 -14.55 23.48 16.81
N ALA A 923 -15.55 22.71 16.40
CA ALA A 923 -15.51 21.25 16.49
C ALA A 923 -16.35 20.57 15.40
N VAL A 924 -16.04 19.30 15.12
CA VAL A 924 -16.91 18.36 14.43
C VAL A 924 -17.48 17.40 15.48
N VAL A 925 -18.79 17.22 15.49
CA VAL A 925 -19.50 16.29 16.37
C VAL A 925 -19.93 15.09 15.54
N ILE A 926 -19.56 13.89 15.98
CA ILE A 926 -19.88 12.63 15.30
C ILE A 926 -20.83 11.85 16.19
N VAL A 927 -21.99 11.50 15.64
CA VAL A 927 -23.01 10.67 16.28
C VAL A 927 -23.26 9.42 15.44
N ASP A 928 -23.71 8.34 16.06
CA ASP A 928 -24.01 7.10 15.32
C ASP A 928 -25.30 7.23 14.47
N LYS A 929 -25.67 6.14 13.78
CA LYS A 929 -26.90 6.09 12.96
C LYS A 929 -28.18 6.34 13.79
N ALA A 930 -28.19 6.01 15.08
CA ALA A 930 -29.31 6.22 16.00
C ALA A 930 -29.29 7.61 16.66
N GLY A 931 -28.21 8.38 16.51
CA GLY A 931 -28.05 9.75 17.01
C GLY A 931 -27.28 9.84 18.32
N ASN A 932 -26.78 8.72 18.85
CA ASN A 932 -26.03 8.67 20.11
C ASN A 932 -24.64 9.28 19.91
N PHE A 933 -24.11 9.98 20.92
CA PHE A 933 -22.81 10.64 20.81
C PHE A 933 -21.65 9.63 20.72
N ARG A 934 -20.83 9.72 19.65
CA ARG A 934 -19.62 8.90 19.50
C ARG A 934 -18.36 9.65 19.92
N CYS A 935 -18.07 10.78 19.26
CA CYS A 935 -16.85 11.55 19.51
C CYS A 935 -16.96 13.01 19.03
N LYS A 936 -15.98 13.83 19.43
CA LYS A 936 -15.91 15.26 19.08
C LYS A 936 -14.49 15.64 18.71
N TYR A 937 -14.28 16.03 17.45
CA TYR A 937 -12.98 16.42 16.92
C TYR A 937 -12.82 17.95 16.94
N THR A 938 -11.86 18.46 17.71
CA THR A 938 -11.62 19.90 17.91
C THR A 938 -10.42 20.44 17.13
N GLY A 939 -10.01 19.76 16.05
CA GLY A 939 -8.80 20.09 15.29
C GLY A 939 -7.55 19.40 15.82
N TYR A 940 -6.56 19.20 14.96
CA TYR A 940 -5.27 18.56 15.31
C TYR A 940 -4.24 19.62 15.75
N PRO A 941 -3.54 19.44 16.88
CA PRO A 941 -2.57 20.41 17.38
C PRO A 941 -1.31 20.45 16.51
N SER A 942 -1.24 21.42 15.59
CA SER A 942 -0.10 21.61 14.69
C SER A 942 0.63 22.94 14.95
N ARG A 943 1.96 22.89 15.03
CA ARG A 943 2.82 24.09 15.14
C ARG A 943 2.76 25.01 13.92
N THR A 944 2.24 24.55 12.77
CA THR A 944 2.11 25.36 11.55
C THR A 944 0.72 25.99 11.39
N LYS A 945 -0.27 25.62 12.21
CA LYS A 945 -1.66 26.06 12.13
C LYS A 945 -1.98 26.95 13.32
N ILE A 946 -1.74 28.26 13.17
CA ILE A 946 -1.74 29.24 14.26
C ILE A 946 -3.17 29.69 14.62
N SER A 947 -4.11 29.64 13.68
CA SER A 947 -5.51 29.97 13.95
C SER A 947 -6.22 28.85 14.70
N PRO A 948 -7.19 29.15 15.59
CA PRO A 948 -8.10 28.14 16.11
C PRO A 948 -8.87 27.43 14.98
N PHE A 949 -9.08 26.12 15.13
CA PHE A 949 -9.78 25.29 14.15
C PHE A 949 -11.21 25.79 13.89
N LYS A 950 -11.53 26.10 12.63
CA LYS A 950 -12.89 26.51 12.23
C LYS A 950 -13.43 25.58 11.14
N PRO A 951 -14.12 24.49 11.52
CA PRO A 951 -14.68 23.54 10.57
C PRO A 951 -15.88 24.17 9.83
N PHE A 952 -15.83 24.20 8.50
CA PHE A 952 -16.96 24.58 7.63
C PHE A 952 -17.43 23.37 6.82
N GLY A 953 -17.23 23.33 5.50
CA GLY A 953 -17.66 22.21 4.65
C GLY A 953 -17.12 20.87 5.14
N ILE A 954 -17.95 19.83 5.02
CA ILE A 954 -17.65 18.47 5.45
C ILE A 954 -18.21 17.47 4.44
N THR A 955 -17.45 16.42 4.14
CA THR A 955 -17.90 15.31 3.30
C THR A 955 -17.24 14.00 3.73
N ALA A 956 -17.75 12.87 3.29
CA ALA A 956 -17.13 11.56 3.49
C ALA A 956 -16.92 10.85 2.15
N ASP A 957 -15.90 10.01 2.07
CA ASP A 957 -15.42 9.44 0.80
C ASP A 957 -15.62 7.93 0.65
N SER A 958 -15.21 7.38 -0.51
CA SER A 958 -15.39 5.96 -0.82
C SER A 958 -14.60 5.02 0.11
N GLN A 959 -13.63 5.54 0.87
CA GLN A 959 -12.80 4.78 1.81
C GLN A 959 -13.18 5.06 3.28
N ASN A 960 -14.39 5.58 3.54
CA ASN A 960 -14.92 5.85 4.88
C ASN A 960 -14.16 6.96 5.66
N ARG A 961 -13.36 7.79 4.97
CA ARG A 961 -12.66 8.92 5.60
C ARG A 961 -13.54 10.16 5.56
N VAL A 962 -13.36 11.07 6.51
CA VAL A 962 -14.15 12.32 6.63
C VAL A 962 -13.24 13.51 6.36
N LEU A 963 -13.58 14.33 5.36
CA LEU A 963 -12.81 15.50 4.95
C LEU A 963 -13.51 16.78 5.40
N ILE A 964 -12.79 17.63 6.14
CA ILE A 964 -13.33 18.85 6.77
C ILE A 964 -12.46 20.07 6.42
N VAL A 965 -13.07 21.12 5.88
CA VAL A 965 -12.39 22.42 5.68
C VAL A 965 -12.15 23.11 7.01
N ASP A 966 -10.89 23.43 7.32
CA ASP A 966 -10.55 24.52 8.24
C ASP A 966 -10.33 25.80 7.44
N ARG A 967 -11.35 26.67 7.50
CA ARG A 967 -11.34 27.94 6.76
C ARG A 967 -10.25 28.88 7.27
N SER A 968 -9.99 28.94 8.58
CA SER A 968 -9.05 29.90 9.19
C SER A 968 -7.59 29.48 9.14
N ASN A 969 -7.30 28.21 8.82
CA ASN A 969 -5.95 27.74 8.50
C ASN A 969 -5.74 27.41 7.01
N HIS A 970 -6.76 27.67 6.18
CA HIS A 970 -6.77 27.44 4.73
C HIS A 970 -6.34 26.02 4.32
N CYS A 971 -6.85 25.01 5.03
CA CYS A 971 -6.51 23.61 4.80
C CYS A 971 -7.72 22.69 4.98
N ILE A 972 -7.57 21.43 4.60
CA ILE A 972 -8.57 20.39 4.81
C ILE A 972 -7.97 19.33 5.71
N HIS A 973 -8.71 18.89 6.72
CA HIS A 973 -8.36 17.82 7.62
C HIS A 973 -8.99 16.55 7.07
N ILE A 974 -8.25 15.44 6.99
CA ILE A 974 -8.77 14.11 6.71
C ILE A 974 -8.76 13.33 8.02
N LEU A 975 -9.93 12.83 8.43
CA LEU A 975 -10.11 11.87 9.52
C LEU A 975 -10.42 10.48 8.96
N ASP A 976 -10.20 9.45 9.76
CA ASP A 976 -10.67 8.09 9.44
C ASP A 976 -12.18 7.91 9.75
N GLY A 977 -12.67 6.68 9.63
CA GLY A 977 -14.07 6.35 9.93
C GLY A 977 -14.43 6.35 11.43
N ASN A 978 -13.47 6.52 12.34
CA ASN A 978 -13.68 6.64 13.78
C ASN A 978 -13.63 8.09 14.27
N GLY A 979 -13.09 9.00 13.45
CA GLY A 979 -12.87 10.42 13.77
C GLY A 979 -11.42 10.75 14.13
N ASP A 980 -10.49 9.81 14.01
CA ASP A 980 -9.07 10.02 14.29
C ASP A 980 -8.38 10.70 13.11
N PHE A 981 -7.43 11.60 13.40
CA PHE A 981 -6.80 12.43 12.38
C PHE A 981 -5.73 11.67 11.58
N LEU A 982 -5.90 11.65 10.25
CA LEU A 982 -4.95 11.03 9.32
C LEU A 982 -3.93 12.04 8.78
N ARG A 983 -4.39 13.13 8.15
CA ARG A 983 -3.50 14.13 7.51
C ARG A 983 -4.18 15.46 7.19
N PHE A 984 -3.36 16.44 6.81
CA PHE A 984 -3.82 17.66 6.13
C PHE A 984 -3.76 17.53 4.60
N ILE A 985 -4.62 18.29 3.92
CA ILE A 985 -4.41 18.83 2.58
C ILE A 985 -4.24 20.35 2.71
N ASP A 986 -3.02 20.85 2.54
CA ASP A 986 -2.71 22.29 2.56
C ASP A 986 -1.78 22.74 1.42
N ASN A 987 -1.11 21.79 0.76
CA ASN A 987 -0.20 22.04 -0.36
C ASN A 987 -0.91 22.39 -1.70
N CYS A 988 -2.24 22.51 -1.72
CA CYS A 988 -3.03 22.87 -2.90
C CYS A 988 -3.31 24.39 -3.03
N ASN A 989 -2.61 25.21 -2.25
CA ASN A 989 -2.72 26.68 -2.22
C ASN A 989 -4.18 27.17 -2.09
N LEU A 990 -4.92 26.60 -1.13
CA LEU A 990 -6.29 27.02 -0.81
C LEU A 990 -6.31 28.46 -0.27
N LYS A 991 -7.41 29.18 -0.53
CA LYS A 991 -7.66 30.57 -0.13
C LYS A 991 -9.10 30.71 0.32
N ASP A 992 -9.28 30.85 1.63
CA ASP A 992 -10.60 30.94 2.28
C ASP A 992 -11.61 29.88 1.79
N PRO A 993 -11.27 28.57 1.88
CA PRO A 993 -12.15 27.50 1.46
C PRO A 993 -13.41 27.44 2.34
N LEU A 994 -14.54 27.01 1.77
CA LEU A 994 -15.83 27.00 2.46
C LEU A 994 -16.58 25.67 2.30
N GLY A 995 -17.37 25.51 1.23
CA GLY A 995 -18.06 24.25 0.89
C GLY A 995 -17.14 23.27 0.16
N LEU A 996 -17.40 21.97 0.31
CA LEU A 996 -16.67 20.90 -0.36
C LEU A 996 -17.54 19.66 -0.57
N CYS A 997 -17.24 18.87 -1.60
CA CYS A 997 -17.82 17.55 -1.83
C CYS A 997 -16.79 16.61 -2.49
N VAL A 998 -17.08 15.31 -2.52
CA VAL A 998 -16.36 14.33 -3.35
C VAL A 998 -17.30 13.75 -4.41
N ASP A 999 -16.74 13.29 -5.52
CA ASP A 999 -17.45 12.54 -6.55
C ASP A 999 -17.31 11.01 -6.37
N ILE A 1000 -17.94 10.22 -7.23
CA ILE A 1000 -17.88 8.74 -7.19
C ILE A 1000 -16.48 8.15 -7.42
N TYR A 1001 -15.48 8.96 -7.77
CA TYR A 1001 -14.09 8.56 -8.04
C TYR A 1001 -13.11 9.10 -6.99
N ASP A 1002 -13.60 9.60 -5.85
CA ASP A 1002 -12.84 10.29 -4.80
C ASP A 1002 -12.05 11.53 -5.31
N ASN A 1003 -12.56 12.24 -6.33
CA ASN A 1003 -12.09 13.60 -6.61
C ASN A 1003 -12.71 14.57 -5.61
N LEU A 1004 -11.88 15.38 -4.94
CA LEU A 1004 -12.33 16.40 -3.98
C LEU A 1004 -12.55 17.74 -4.68
N PHE A 1005 -13.76 18.28 -4.60
CA PHE A 1005 -14.14 19.60 -5.09
C PHE A 1005 -14.29 20.59 -3.93
N VAL A 1006 -13.68 21.77 -4.03
CA VAL A 1006 -13.60 22.76 -2.93
C VAL A 1006 -13.93 24.16 -3.42
N CYS A 1007 -14.91 24.83 -2.81
CA CYS A 1007 -15.25 26.24 -3.07
C CYS A 1007 -14.30 27.19 -2.34
N GLU A 1008 -13.72 28.16 -3.04
CA GLU A 1008 -13.00 29.30 -2.46
C GLU A 1008 -13.90 30.54 -2.41
N PHE A 1009 -14.31 30.94 -1.20
CA PHE A 1009 -15.41 31.89 -0.97
C PHE A 1009 -15.22 33.21 -1.72
N TYR A 1010 -14.20 33.99 -1.37
CA TYR A 1010 -13.94 35.31 -1.98
C TYR A 1010 -13.40 35.27 -3.42
N LYS A 1011 -13.08 34.08 -3.97
CA LYS A 1011 -12.46 33.97 -5.30
C LYS A 1011 -13.38 33.52 -6.41
N GLY A 1012 -14.54 32.93 -6.09
CA GLY A 1012 -15.44 32.45 -7.15
C GLY A 1012 -14.95 31.16 -7.82
N TYR A 1013 -13.99 30.47 -7.19
CA TYR A 1013 -13.32 29.31 -7.78
C TYR A 1013 -13.77 28.01 -7.11
N ILE A 1014 -13.97 26.97 -7.91
CA ILE A 1014 -14.04 25.58 -7.44
C ILE A 1014 -12.72 24.90 -7.83
N LYS A 1015 -12.05 24.29 -6.86
CA LYS A 1015 -10.79 23.55 -7.09
C LYS A 1015 -11.05 22.05 -7.05
N ARG A 1016 -10.67 21.32 -8.10
CA ARG A 1016 -10.58 19.86 -8.10
C ARG A 1016 -9.20 19.44 -7.59
N ILE A 1017 -9.17 18.68 -6.52
CA ILE A 1017 -7.98 18.11 -5.90
C ILE A 1017 -8.08 16.59 -5.98
N LYS A 1018 -7.04 15.94 -6.50
CA LYS A 1018 -6.86 14.48 -6.42
C LYS A 1018 -6.01 14.17 -5.18
N TYR A 1019 -6.49 13.31 -4.28
CA TYR A 1019 -5.83 12.99 -3.00
C TYR A 1019 -5.75 11.46 -2.71
N CYS A 1020 -6.40 10.67 -3.56
CA CYS A 1020 -6.23 9.22 -3.79
C CYS A 1020 -5.90 9.02 -5.27
#